data_AF-A0A254RYB6-F1
#
_entry.id   AF-A0A254RYB6-F1
#
_cell.length_a   1.000
_cell.length_b   1.000
_cell.length_c   1.000
_cell.angle_alpha   90.00
_cell.angle_beta   90.00
_cell.angle_gamma   90.00
#
_symmetry.space_group_name_H-M   'P 1'
#
loop_
_entity.id
_entity.type
_entity.pdbx_description
1 polymer ?
#
loop_
_entity_poly.entity_id
_entity_poly.type
_entity_poly.pdbx_seq_one_letter_code
_entity_poly.pdbx_strand_id
1 'polypeptide(L)'
;MIRLKKMRPFFAFAAVLGTVFILGCAEENKNPIIPGNDEPGPQCLTPGACNDTIIKPKPGGGYDTSVVPVNPHFDTTYEIIGTDTVRVIDTVYIPQDTSLIWVGQSALRITEIAPLNTDWLDENGDDPSWVEIYNSGDKDIDLKGYTLVENMKNLRKWVFGSYVLKAKSFLVVFCDKKNISAVQSADLDGGRHTRPHTNWKLDKNGGTIYLIDKYNGIRDSVEYPELTAGLSWGIVDGGYWKYFEKPTPEKPNTASKAYDDVAPEADMSGLKSGFYSEPFKLNPPALDEGVKLRCTTDGSVPTENSPEFNSPKTIDHSVAFRCATFKKGALPNKVTTRTFFVDEDQVKMPIVAISVDSSFFREHYIKTSCNAPKGCSDSAGLYADVELPVHVEYFENGSSTKNGSTWEIDAGISLMGGYSRLNDKKSVAIRLREEYQDGSINYPLFETRKGVNDKYKSFNLRNNGNRFVSDYIEDAMGGALLEGTSVDYQRSRQVVVFYNGKYYGIHDMRERFNKHYVETNYKIDANTVNFIKHLGKEVEASNGTTDAYMNMLHYVATNDFSGENNAKYDTVKTMLDVGNLADYMAAEIYMHNGDWPNNNVRAWSAPGHPWKFMVYDLDHGFDWTWGVNDKEFNQESNMFAWIKKGGGNKPCKDEGCFANLYNQLIKNPDFKRMFINRSAVMFNSYTNGKNVEKIVNSMVSTIDKAEMDRDLAKFKQDQKYYTNSCPDNNGFSRDGSCLKKWANDRDPKVLQEYQEEFGLSGTVSVSIGATGNGTVLMEGMKLPSASFKGKFFGGVKMELKAVPDAGAVFTGWSDGVTDNPRLVSPTDGASFTAKFQ
;
A
#
# COMPACT_ATOMS: atom_id res chain seq x y z
N MET A 1 -18.05 -66.67 -52.06
CA MET A 1 -17.74 -66.50 -53.50
C MET A 1 -16.42 -65.74 -53.61
N ILE A 2 -15.32 -66.44 -53.88
CA ILE A 2 -14.53 -66.33 -55.15
C ILE A 2 -13.95 -64.90 -55.29
N ARG A 3 -12.74 -64.64 -54.75
CA ARG A 3 -11.37 -64.82 -55.33
C ARG A 3 -10.90 -63.56 -56.08
N LEU A 4 -9.87 -62.86 -55.55
CA LEU A 4 -8.44 -62.86 -55.99
C LEU A 4 -8.14 -61.69 -56.96
N LYS A 5 -6.99 -60.99 -56.99
CA LYS A 5 -5.65 -61.03 -56.36
C LYS A 5 -4.89 -59.79 -56.87
N LYS A 6 -4.16 -59.02 -56.07
CA LYS A 6 -2.66 -58.93 -55.95
C LYS A 6 -2.37 -57.47 -55.56
N MET A 7 -1.37 -57.04 -54.79
CA MET A 7 -0.28 -57.61 -53.99
C MET A 7 0.21 -56.46 -53.06
N ARG A 8 0.43 -56.74 -51.77
CA ARG A 8 1.38 -56.02 -50.86
C ARG A 8 2.80 -56.54 -51.17
N PRO A 9 3.96 -55.91 -50.82
CA PRO A 9 4.27 -55.45 -49.44
C PRO A 9 5.36 -54.35 -49.15
N PHE A 10 5.25 -53.79 -47.94
CA PHE A 10 6.28 -53.41 -46.92
C PHE A 10 7.39 -52.34 -47.09
N PHE A 11 7.51 -51.55 -45.99
CA PHE A 11 8.62 -50.71 -45.47
C PHE A 11 8.94 -49.42 -46.29
N ALA A 12 9.19 -48.23 -45.74
CA ALA A 12 9.68 -47.83 -44.43
C ALA A 12 9.61 -46.29 -44.22
N PHE A 13 9.91 -45.88 -42.99
CA PHE A 13 10.51 -44.61 -42.55
C PHE A 13 9.68 -43.32 -42.39
N ALA A 14 9.90 -42.73 -41.21
CA ALA A 14 9.43 -41.46 -40.71
C ALA A 14 9.71 -40.28 -41.65
N ALA A 15 8.80 -39.32 -41.69
CA ALA A 15 9.09 -37.96 -42.13
C ALA A 15 8.82 -37.01 -40.97
N VAL A 16 9.85 -36.84 -40.16
CA VAL A 16 10.06 -35.66 -39.32
C VAL A 16 10.15 -34.45 -40.26
N LEU A 17 9.27 -33.47 -40.10
CA LEU A 17 9.47 -32.14 -40.66
C LEU A 17 9.34 -31.13 -39.53
N GLY A 18 10.41 -31.05 -38.73
CA GLY A 18 10.64 -29.86 -37.98
C GLY A 18 11.04 -28.74 -38.95
N THR A 19 10.43 -27.58 -38.82
CA THR A 19 10.71 -26.35 -39.57
C THR A 19 12.19 -25.97 -39.44
N VAL A 20 12.92 -25.86 -40.55
CA VAL A 20 14.23 -25.17 -40.63
C VAL A 20 14.01 -24.01 -41.58
N PHE A 21 14.27 -22.79 -41.13
CA PHE A 21 14.41 -21.64 -42.02
C PHE A 21 15.79 -21.73 -42.66
N ILE A 22 15.87 -21.86 -43.98
CA ILE A 22 17.13 -21.80 -44.72
C ILE A 22 17.27 -20.37 -45.25
N LEU A 23 18.23 -19.62 -44.74
CA LEU A 23 18.77 -18.45 -45.45
C LEU A 23 19.69 -18.98 -46.55
N GLY A 24 19.26 -18.89 -47.80
CA GLY A 24 20.10 -19.18 -48.95
C GLY A 24 20.29 -17.92 -49.78
N CYS A 25 21.54 -17.52 -50.02
CA CYS A 25 21.85 -16.61 -51.11
C CYS A 25 21.62 -17.36 -52.44
N ALA A 26 20.86 -16.75 -53.35
CA ALA A 26 20.65 -17.32 -54.67
C ALA A 26 21.93 -17.18 -55.50
N GLU A 27 22.65 -18.27 -55.71
CA GLU A 27 23.55 -18.41 -56.87
C GLU A 27 23.09 -19.55 -57.78
N GLU A 28 23.19 -19.29 -59.08
CA GLU A 28 22.72 -20.13 -60.16
C GLU A 28 23.42 -21.50 -60.20
N ASN A 29 22.62 -22.57 -60.38
CA ASN A 29 22.98 -23.84 -61.02
C ASN A 29 24.32 -24.52 -60.64
N LYS A 30 24.27 -25.50 -59.71
CA LYS A 30 24.64 -26.94 -59.91
C LYS A 30 24.76 -27.68 -58.57
N ASN A 31 24.05 -28.82 -58.45
CA ASN A 31 24.15 -29.93 -57.48
C ASN A 31 24.57 -29.63 -56.02
N PRO A 32 23.71 -29.90 -55.01
CA PRO A 32 24.09 -29.77 -53.61
C PRO A 32 24.95 -30.95 -53.16
N ILE A 33 26.23 -30.69 -52.89
CA ILE A 33 27.04 -31.47 -51.94
C ILE A 33 26.80 -30.84 -50.57
N ILE A 34 26.58 -31.67 -49.54
CA ILE A 34 26.48 -31.25 -48.13
C ILE A 34 27.89 -31.04 -47.58
N PRO A 35 28.22 -29.89 -46.97
CA PRO A 35 29.14 -29.89 -45.84
C PRO A 35 28.64 -29.06 -44.65
N GLY A 36 29.00 -29.53 -43.45
CA GLY A 36 28.60 -28.95 -42.17
C GLY A 36 29.50 -27.82 -41.67
N ASN A 37 29.08 -27.27 -40.52
CA ASN A 37 29.79 -26.38 -39.59
C ASN A 37 30.95 -25.56 -40.17
N ASP A 38 30.69 -24.32 -40.57
CA ASP A 38 31.64 -23.20 -40.49
C ASP A 38 30.88 -21.85 -40.49
N GLU A 39 31.46 -20.87 -39.79
CA GLU A 39 30.93 -19.52 -39.47
C GLU A 39 30.54 -18.68 -40.71
N PRO A 40 29.57 -17.74 -40.61
CA PRO A 40 29.22 -16.88 -41.73
C PRO A 40 30.29 -15.80 -41.95
N GLY A 41 30.90 -15.81 -43.14
CA GLY A 41 31.84 -14.77 -43.59
C GLY A 41 31.18 -13.40 -43.82
N PRO A 42 31.98 -12.32 -43.90
CA PRO A 42 31.46 -10.95 -43.91
C PRO A 42 31.16 -10.49 -45.35
N GLN A 43 29.89 -10.21 -45.69
CA GLN A 43 29.48 -9.28 -46.76
C GLN A 43 27.93 -9.15 -46.92
N CYS A 44 27.33 -8.09 -46.37
CA CYS A 44 26.13 -7.38 -46.89
C CYS A 44 26.18 -5.95 -46.28
N LEU A 45 27.00 -5.03 -46.82
CA LEU A 45 27.17 -3.64 -46.33
C LEU A 45 26.51 -2.58 -47.22
N THR A 46 25.45 -2.92 -47.97
CA THR A 46 24.69 -1.96 -48.79
C THR A 46 23.18 -2.11 -48.57
N PRO A 47 22.44 -1.05 -48.20
CA PRO A 47 20.98 -1.07 -48.16
C PRO A 47 20.41 -1.37 -49.55
N GLY A 48 19.63 -2.45 -49.68
CA GLY A 48 18.90 -2.80 -50.91
C GLY A 48 19.43 -4.00 -51.73
N ALA A 49 20.43 -4.76 -51.25
CA ALA A 49 21.02 -5.86 -52.03
C ALA A 49 20.69 -7.29 -51.54
N CYS A 50 20.05 -7.48 -50.39
CA CYS A 50 19.78 -8.81 -49.83
C CYS A 50 18.23 -9.00 -49.79
N ASN A 51 17.66 -9.60 -50.86
CA ASN A 51 16.25 -10.02 -50.93
C ASN A 51 16.07 -11.27 -50.06
N ASP A 52 15.92 -11.08 -48.75
CA ASP A 52 15.69 -12.19 -47.83
C ASP A 52 14.36 -12.87 -48.15
N THR A 53 14.41 -14.18 -48.43
CA THR A 53 13.25 -14.98 -48.85
C THR A 53 12.49 -15.47 -47.62
N ILE A 54 11.28 -14.96 -47.38
CA ILE A 54 10.34 -15.51 -46.38
C ILE A 54 9.22 -16.23 -47.10
N ILE A 55 8.98 -17.48 -46.72
CA ILE A 55 7.93 -18.33 -47.28
C ILE A 55 6.59 -17.97 -46.61
N LYS A 56 5.58 -17.54 -47.38
CA LYS A 56 4.23 -17.24 -46.85
C LYS A 56 3.45 -18.53 -46.55
N PRO A 57 2.84 -18.69 -45.37
CA PRO A 57 1.82 -19.73 -45.16
C PRO A 57 0.55 -19.38 -45.94
N LYS A 58 -0.03 -20.33 -46.67
CA LYS A 58 -1.38 -20.17 -47.25
C LYS A 58 -2.47 -20.41 -46.20
N PRO A 59 -3.61 -19.69 -46.27
CA PRO A 59 -4.82 -20.10 -45.56
C PRO A 59 -5.22 -21.50 -46.00
N GLY A 60 -5.26 -22.47 -45.08
CA GLY A 60 -5.65 -23.86 -45.36
C GLY A 60 -4.51 -24.88 -45.49
N GLY A 61 -3.25 -24.50 -45.25
CA GLY A 61 -2.10 -25.40 -45.26
C GLY A 61 -1.38 -25.46 -46.63
N GLY A 62 -0.05 -25.33 -46.59
CA GLY A 62 0.84 -25.24 -47.75
C GLY A 62 1.67 -23.93 -47.77
N TYR A 63 2.78 -23.95 -48.52
CA TYR A 63 3.72 -22.83 -48.63
C TYR A 63 3.53 -22.09 -49.96
N ASP A 64 3.45 -20.76 -49.92
CA ASP A 64 3.62 -19.88 -51.07
C ASP A 64 5.09 -19.43 -51.14
N THR A 65 5.76 -19.75 -52.24
CA THR A 65 7.17 -19.44 -52.50
C THR A 65 7.39 -18.04 -53.06
N SER A 66 6.39 -17.16 -52.96
CA SER A 66 6.51 -15.76 -53.41
C SER A 66 7.50 -14.98 -52.55
N VAL A 67 8.42 -14.25 -53.19
CA VAL A 67 9.40 -13.38 -52.52
C VAL A 67 8.64 -12.24 -51.84
N VAL A 68 8.71 -12.16 -50.51
CA VAL A 68 8.13 -11.05 -49.75
C VAL A 68 9.23 -10.02 -49.48
N PRO A 69 9.13 -8.80 -50.02
CA PRO A 69 10.08 -7.75 -49.68
C PRO A 69 9.99 -7.44 -48.18
N VAL A 70 11.15 -7.36 -47.52
CA VAL A 70 11.28 -7.00 -46.10
C VAL A 70 11.98 -5.66 -45.95
N ASN A 71 11.63 -4.94 -44.89
CA ASN A 71 12.34 -3.74 -44.46
C ASN A 71 12.98 -3.97 -43.09
N PRO A 72 14.19 -3.43 -42.85
CA PRO A 72 14.73 -3.37 -41.50
C PRO A 72 13.83 -2.49 -40.63
N HIS A 73 13.46 -3.01 -39.47
CA HIS A 73 12.73 -2.32 -38.42
C HIS A 73 13.57 -2.34 -37.14
N PHE A 74 13.56 -1.24 -36.42
CA PHE A 74 14.28 -1.11 -35.15
C PHE A 74 13.30 -1.28 -34.00
N ASP A 75 13.40 -2.41 -33.31
CA ASP A 75 12.67 -2.63 -32.08
C ASP A 75 13.50 -2.15 -30.89
N THR A 76 12.83 -1.52 -29.93
CA THR A 76 13.43 -1.24 -28.64
C THR A 76 13.06 -2.36 -27.68
N THR A 77 14.06 -3.10 -27.21
CA THR A 77 13.95 -4.14 -26.19
C THR A 77 14.63 -3.66 -24.90
N TYR A 78 14.29 -4.29 -23.79
CA TYR A 78 14.86 -4.03 -22.47
C TYR A 78 15.35 -5.36 -21.89
N GLU A 79 16.63 -5.42 -21.59
CA GLU A 79 17.32 -6.65 -21.19
C GLU A 79 17.99 -6.45 -19.82
N ILE A 80 18.02 -7.49 -19.00
CA ILE A 80 18.79 -7.48 -17.75
C ILE A 80 20.25 -7.85 -18.06
N ILE A 81 21.18 -6.92 -17.82
CA ILE A 81 22.62 -7.13 -17.96
C ILE A 81 23.27 -6.87 -16.59
N GLY A 82 23.73 -7.94 -15.93
CA GLY A 82 24.16 -7.84 -14.53
C GLY A 82 22.98 -7.57 -13.62
N THR A 83 22.97 -6.41 -12.95
CA THR A 83 21.85 -5.95 -12.09
C THR A 83 21.03 -4.83 -12.72
N ASP A 84 21.39 -4.36 -13.91
CA ASP A 84 20.76 -3.21 -14.54
C ASP A 84 19.86 -3.63 -15.71
N THR A 85 18.71 -2.95 -15.84
CA THR A 85 17.85 -3.05 -17.02
C THR A 85 18.34 -2.07 -18.08
N VAL A 86 18.83 -2.59 -19.21
CA VAL A 86 19.44 -1.81 -20.28
C VAL A 86 18.51 -1.77 -21.49
N ARG A 87 18.39 -0.58 -22.10
CA ARG A 87 17.68 -0.40 -23.36
C ARG A 87 18.55 -0.86 -24.52
N VAL A 88 18.07 -1.82 -25.30
CA VAL A 88 18.73 -2.38 -26.48
C VAL A 88 17.92 -2.03 -27.73
N ILE A 89 18.60 -1.68 -28.82
CA ILE A 89 17.97 -1.45 -30.13
C ILE A 89 18.31 -2.65 -31.00
N ASP A 90 17.31 -3.47 -31.29
CA ASP A 90 17.43 -4.64 -32.12
C ASP A 90 16.95 -4.35 -33.54
N THR A 91 17.69 -4.84 -34.53
CA THR A 91 17.24 -4.81 -35.92
C THR A 91 16.52 -6.12 -36.24
N VAL A 92 15.25 -6.03 -36.63
CA VAL A 92 14.48 -7.17 -37.14
C VAL A 92 14.00 -6.86 -38.55
N TYR A 93 13.89 -7.88 -39.38
CA TYR A 93 13.37 -7.73 -40.73
C TYR A 93 11.89 -8.09 -40.74
N ILE A 94 11.06 -7.10 -41.07
CA ILE A 94 9.60 -7.25 -41.16
C ILE A 94 9.14 -7.13 -42.61
N PRO A 95 8.04 -7.79 -43.01
CA PRO A 95 7.50 -7.66 -44.36
C PRO A 95 7.08 -6.22 -44.64
N GLN A 96 7.27 -5.77 -45.89
CA GLN A 96 6.73 -4.49 -46.36
C GLN A 96 5.19 -4.48 -46.31
N ASP A 97 4.58 -5.64 -46.49
CA ASP A 97 3.15 -5.87 -46.27
C ASP A 97 2.88 -6.06 -44.78
N THR A 98 2.31 -5.05 -44.14
CA THR A 98 1.99 -5.07 -42.71
C THR A 98 0.61 -5.66 -42.40
N SER A 99 -0.04 -6.30 -43.38
CA SER A 99 -1.35 -6.92 -43.18
C SER A 99 -1.25 -8.06 -42.16
N LEU A 100 -2.18 -8.08 -41.21
CA LEU A 100 -2.29 -9.17 -40.25
C LEU A 100 -2.81 -10.43 -40.95
N ILE A 101 -2.14 -11.55 -40.72
CA ILE A 101 -2.51 -12.85 -41.29
C ILE A 101 -2.71 -13.84 -40.15
N TRP A 102 -3.89 -14.46 -40.06
CA TRP A 102 -4.07 -15.60 -39.18
C TRP A 102 -3.30 -16.80 -39.73
N VAL A 103 -2.26 -17.24 -39.02
CA VAL A 103 -1.38 -18.29 -39.53
C VAL A 103 -2.05 -19.67 -39.50
N GLY A 104 -2.86 -19.93 -38.47
CA GLY A 104 -3.47 -21.25 -38.21
C GLY A 104 -2.44 -22.31 -37.79
N GLN A 105 -2.88 -23.32 -37.02
CA GLN A 105 -2.05 -24.48 -36.61
C GLN A 105 -0.65 -24.13 -36.05
N SER A 106 -0.53 -23.02 -35.30
CA SER A 106 0.72 -22.63 -34.65
C SER A 106 1.18 -23.66 -33.61
N ALA A 107 2.49 -23.89 -33.54
CA ALA A 107 3.11 -24.64 -32.46
C ALA A 107 3.11 -23.84 -31.13
N LEU A 108 3.19 -22.53 -31.20
CA LEU A 108 3.06 -21.65 -30.04
C LEU A 108 1.58 -21.39 -29.76
N ARG A 109 1.18 -21.64 -28.51
CA ARG A 109 -0.19 -21.52 -28.03
C ARG A 109 -0.24 -20.73 -26.74
N ILE A 110 -1.26 -19.89 -26.58
CA ILE A 110 -1.61 -19.32 -25.27
C ILE A 110 -2.44 -20.38 -24.56
N THR A 111 -2.05 -20.76 -23.34
CA THR A 111 -2.62 -21.93 -22.64
C THR A 111 -3.35 -21.60 -21.35
N GLU A 112 -2.97 -20.52 -20.69
CA GLU A 112 -3.57 -20.09 -19.42
C GLU A 112 -3.37 -18.58 -19.21
N ILE A 113 -4.34 -17.91 -18.58
CA ILE A 113 -4.33 -16.49 -18.25
C ILE A 113 -4.81 -16.31 -16.81
N ALA A 114 -4.08 -15.51 -16.03
CA ALA A 114 -4.47 -15.10 -14.68
C ALA A 114 -4.29 -13.57 -14.51
N PRO A 115 -5.38 -12.77 -14.60
CA PRO A 115 -5.30 -11.32 -14.45
C PRO A 115 -5.12 -10.87 -12.99
N LEU A 116 -5.52 -11.71 -12.02
CA LEU A 116 -5.39 -11.48 -10.58
C LEU A 116 -4.72 -12.70 -9.93
N ASN A 117 -3.39 -12.68 -9.97
CA ASN A 117 -2.51 -13.72 -9.44
C ASN A 117 -2.37 -13.56 -7.91
N THR A 118 -2.23 -14.68 -7.20
CA THR A 118 -2.14 -14.70 -5.72
C THR A 118 -0.96 -15.50 -5.20
N ASP A 119 -0.33 -16.35 -6.02
CA ASP A 119 0.64 -17.34 -5.56
C ASP A 119 1.81 -17.62 -6.52
N TRP A 120 1.89 -16.93 -7.66
CA TRP A 120 3.00 -17.04 -8.61
C TRP A 120 3.87 -15.78 -8.62
N LEU A 121 4.85 -15.70 -7.71
CA LEU A 121 5.56 -14.45 -7.44
C LEU A 121 6.65 -14.15 -8.47
N ASP A 122 6.88 -12.87 -8.75
CA ASP A 122 8.03 -12.44 -9.53
C ASP A 122 9.34 -12.41 -8.71
N GLU A 123 10.44 -11.97 -9.33
CA GLU A 123 11.75 -11.93 -8.67
C GLU A 123 11.82 -11.02 -7.45
N ASN A 124 10.92 -10.03 -7.35
CA ASN A 124 10.81 -9.08 -6.25
C ASN A 124 9.82 -9.55 -5.17
N GLY A 125 9.11 -10.65 -5.40
CA GLY A 125 8.06 -11.14 -4.51
C GLY A 125 6.71 -10.46 -4.72
N ASP A 126 6.53 -9.72 -5.82
CA ASP A 126 5.23 -9.18 -6.23
C ASP A 126 4.40 -10.30 -6.89
N ASP A 127 3.08 -10.10 -6.99
CA ASP A 127 2.08 -11.04 -7.54
C ASP A 127 1.48 -10.55 -8.88
N PRO A 128 2.31 -10.27 -9.91
CA PRO A 128 1.83 -9.69 -11.16
C PRO A 128 0.86 -10.63 -11.89
N SER A 129 -0.04 -10.02 -12.66
CA SER A 129 -0.89 -10.75 -13.63
C SER A 129 -0.02 -11.43 -14.69
N TRP A 130 -0.49 -12.52 -15.30
CA TRP A 130 0.33 -13.23 -16.27
C TRP A 130 -0.43 -13.96 -17.37
N VAL A 131 0.28 -14.24 -18.46
CA VAL A 131 -0.15 -15.04 -19.61
C VAL A 131 0.85 -16.18 -19.81
N GLU A 132 0.36 -17.39 -20.02
CA GLU A 132 1.18 -18.57 -20.32
C GLU A 132 1.20 -18.90 -21.81
N ILE A 133 2.41 -19.16 -22.32
CA ILE A 133 2.67 -19.61 -23.69
C ILE A 133 3.28 -21.02 -23.65
N TYR A 134 2.72 -21.94 -24.43
CA TYR A 134 3.23 -23.29 -24.60
C TYR A 134 3.76 -23.51 -26.02
N ASN A 135 4.96 -24.09 -26.13
CA ASN A 135 5.49 -24.59 -27.40
C ASN A 135 5.13 -26.06 -27.58
N SER A 136 4.03 -26.31 -28.30
CA SER A 136 3.57 -27.65 -28.67
C SER A 136 4.40 -28.32 -29.78
N GLY A 137 5.39 -27.63 -30.36
CA GLY A 137 6.26 -28.15 -31.41
C GLY A 137 7.34 -29.10 -30.89
N ASP A 138 8.08 -29.71 -31.83
CA ASP A 138 9.20 -30.61 -31.54
C ASP A 138 10.56 -29.91 -31.68
N LYS A 139 10.55 -28.57 -31.80
CA LYS A 139 11.74 -27.73 -31.95
C LYS A 139 11.68 -26.53 -31.03
N ASP A 140 12.83 -26.12 -30.54
CA ASP A 140 13.02 -24.87 -29.82
C ASP A 140 12.70 -23.68 -30.73
N ILE A 141 12.07 -22.65 -30.18
CA ILE A 141 11.68 -21.44 -30.90
C ILE A 141 12.26 -20.24 -30.16
N ASP A 142 13.02 -19.40 -30.88
CA ASP A 142 13.38 -18.07 -30.38
C ASP A 142 12.23 -17.09 -30.63
N LEU A 143 11.74 -16.48 -29.55
CA LEU A 143 10.66 -15.49 -29.58
C LEU A 143 11.13 -14.09 -30.01
N LYS A 144 12.41 -13.88 -30.33
CA LYS A 144 12.93 -12.58 -30.79
C LYS A 144 12.05 -11.94 -31.87
N GLY A 145 11.56 -10.74 -31.58
CA GLY A 145 10.73 -9.94 -32.50
C GLY A 145 9.25 -10.31 -32.52
N TYR A 146 8.82 -11.34 -31.80
CA TYR A 146 7.40 -11.63 -31.54
C TYR A 146 6.83 -10.55 -30.62
N THR A 147 5.51 -10.37 -30.65
CA THR A 147 4.80 -9.40 -29.83
C THR A 147 3.69 -10.08 -29.05
N LEU A 148 3.45 -9.59 -27.84
CA LEU A 148 2.33 -9.98 -26.98
C LEU A 148 1.57 -8.70 -26.62
N VAL A 149 0.34 -8.60 -27.09
CA VAL A 149 -0.44 -7.35 -27.01
C VAL A 149 -1.89 -7.60 -26.61
N GLU A 150 -2.45 -6.67 -25.84
CA GLU A 150 -3.83 -6.73 -25.35
C GLU A 150 -4.87 -6.10 -26.30
N ASN A 151 -4.43 -5.55 -27.42
CA ASN A 151 -5.28 -5.07 -28.52
C ASN A 151 -4.48 -4.82 -29.79
N MET A 152 -5.18 -4.63 -30.91
CA MET A 152 -4.58 -4.43 -32.23
C MET A 152 -4.25 -2.96 -32.57
N LYS A 153 -4.36 -2.00 -31.62
CA LYS A 153 -4.08 -0.58 -31.92
C LYS A 153 -2.61 -0.31 -32.16
N ASN A 154 -1.73 -1.03 -31.46
CA ASN A 154 -0.29 -0.98 -31.65
C ASN A 154 0.28 -2.40 -31.58
N LEU A 155 0.47 -3.02 -32.75
CA LEU A 155 0.90 -4.41 -32.88
C LEU A 155 2.31 -4.67 -32.34
N ARG A 156 3.14 -3.62 -32.23
CA ARG A 156 4.49 -3.69 -31.66
C ARG A 156 4.59 -2.95 -30.32
N LYS A 157 3.49 -2.87 -29.55
CA LYS A 157 3.45 -2.21 -28.24
C LYS A 157 4.46 -2.81 -27.26
N TRP A 158 4.55 -4.14 -27.20
CA TRP A 158 5.56 -4.87 -26.45
C TRP A 158 6.12 -5.99 -27.32
N VAL A 159 7.44 -6.09 -27.38
CA VAL A 159 8.17 -6.99 -28.26
C VAL A 159 9.11 -7.84 -27.41
N PHE A 160 9.12 -9.15 -27.65
CA PHE A 160 10.10 -10.05 -27.04
C PHE A 160 11.51 -9.74 -27.55
N GLY A 161 12.47 -9.71 -26.62
CA GLY A 161 13.87 -9.88 -26.95
C GLY A 161 14.19 -11.34 -27.27
N SER A 162 15.47 -11.73 -27.30
CA SER A 162 15.82 -13.13 -27.53
C SER A 162 15.41 -13.98 -26.33
N TYR A 163 14.55 -14.97 -26.59
CA TYR A 163 14.11 -15.95 -25.60
C TYR A 163 13.86 -17.28 -26.29
N VAL A 164 14.67 -18.29 -25.96
CA VAL A 164 14.54 -19.63 -26.54
C VAL A 164 13.55 -20.46 -25.73
N LEU A 165 12.31 -20.53 -26.22
CA LEU A 165 11.29 -21.41 -25.67
C LEU A 165 11.49 -22.83 -26.20
N LYS A 166 11.94 -23.73 -25.32
CA LYS A 166 12.21 -25.13 -25.66
C LYS A 166 10.98 -25.86 -26.18
N ALA A 167 11.19 -26.87 -27.02
CA ALA A 167 10.15 -27.79 -27.44
C ALA A 167 9.41 -28.37 -26.22
N LYS A 168 8.08 -28.52 -26.32
CA LYS A 168 7.20 -29.08 -25.28
C LYS A 168 7.31 -28.39 -23.91
N SER A 169 7.71 -27.12 -23.88
CA SER A 169 7.88 -26.34 -22.65
C SER A 169 6.92 -25.15 -22.59
N PHE A 170 6.63 -24.72 -21.37
CA PHE A 170 5.80 -23.55 -21.06
C PHE A 170 6.67 -22.33 -20.75
N LEU A 171 6.08 -21.16 -20.88
CA LEU A 171 6.64 -19.87 -20.49
C LEU A 171 5.52 -19.01 -19.90
N VAL A 172 5.66 -18.62 -18.65
CA VAL A 172 4.88 -17.53 -18.08
C VAL A 172 5.50 -16.18 -18.47
N VAL A 173 4.64 -15.23 -18.88
CA VAL A 173 5.00 -13.83 -19.12
C VAL A 173 4.21 -12.95 -18.15
N PHE A 174 4.93 -12.23 -17.30
CA PHE A 174 4.32 -11.29 -16.36
C PHE A 174 3.82 -10.04 -17.08
N CYS A 175 2.68 -9.53 -16.65
CA CYS A 175 1.97 -8.39 -17.22
C CYS A 175 1.77 -7.33 -16.15
N ASP A 176 2.77 -6.48 -15.92
CA ASP A 176 2.83 -5.58 -14.75
C ASP A 176 3.46 -4.21 -15.03
N LYS A 177 3.74 -3.90 -16.30
CA LYS A 177 4.38 -2.65 -16.75
C LYS A 177 5.87 -2.52 -16.45
N LYS A 178 6.56 -3.54 -15.92
CA LYS A 178 8.03 -3.48 -15.69
C LYS A 178 8.84 -3.47 -16.98
N ASN A 179 8.25 -3.90 -18.11
CA ASN A 179 8.83 -3.79 -19.45
C ASN A 179 10.23 -4.44 -19.57
N ILE A 180 10.33 -5.73 -19.25
CA ILE A 180 11.54 -6.55 -19.34
C ILE A 180 11.31 -7.59 -20.44
N SER A 181 11.92 -7.42 -21.60
CA SER A 181 11.64 -8.25 -22.79
C SER A 181 12.59 -9.43 -22.98
N ALA A 182 13.77 -9.40 -22.35
CA ALA A 182 14.72 -10.51 -22.36
C ALA A 182 15.30 -10.72 -20.96
N VAL A 183 15.20 -11.94 -20.47
CA VAL A 183 15.76 -12.33 -19.17
C VAL A 183 16.15 -13.80 -19.17
N GLN A 184 17.17 -14.14 -18.38
CA GLN A 184 17.47 -15.53 -18.07
C GLN A 184 16.45 -16.04 -17.06
N SER A 185 15.49 -16.86 -17.51
CA SER A 185 14.50 -17.43 -16.60
C SER A 185 15.13 -18.32 -15.54
N ALA A 186 14.72 -18.10 -14.30
CA ALA A 186 15.16 -18.86 -13.14
C ALA A 186 14.02 -18.94 -12.12
N ASP A 187 14.04 -20.00 -11.32
CA ASP A 187 13.23 -20.11 -10.11
C ASP A 187 14.13 -19.76 -8.92
N LEU A 188 13.62 -18.95 -8.00
CA LEU A 188 14.33 -18.38 -6.87
C LEU A 188 13.72 -18.87 -5.56
N ASP A 189 14.48 -18.72 -4.47
CA ASP A 189 14.00 -19.04 -3.13
C ASP A 189 12.73 -18.26 -2.77
N GLY A 190 11.81 -18.92 -2.06
CA GLY A 190 10.54 -18.34 -1.62
C GLY A 190 9.42 -18.40 -2.66
N GLY A 191 9.56 -19.24 -3.71
CA GLY A 191 8.52 -19.37 -4.75
C GLY A 191 8.49 -18.18 -5.71
N ARG A 192 9.64 -17.53 -5.90
CA ARG A 192 9.80 -16.36 -6.79
C ARG A 192 10.34 -16.81 -8.14
N HIS A 193 9.98 -16.11 -9.20
CA HIS A 193 10.31 -16.49 -10.56
C HIS A 193 10.81 -15.31 -11.36
N THR A 194 11.91 -15.48 -12.08
CA THR A 194 12.38 -14.49 -13.06
C THR A 194 11.82 -14.86 -14.43
N ARG A 195 10.98 -14.01 -15.02
CA ARG A 195 10.36 -14.21 -16.34
C ARG A 195 10.26 -12.86 -17.08
N PRO A 196 9.94 -12.83 -18.39
CA PRO A 196 9.72 -11.57 -19.09
C PRO A 196 8.50 -10.79 -18.54
N HIS A 197 8.57 -9.46 -18.55
CA HIS A 197 7.54 -8.53 -18.10
C HIS A 197 7.07 -7.62 -19.23
N THR A 198 5.76 -7.53 -19.44
CA THR A 198 5.20 -6.61 -20.44
C THR A 198 5.23 -5.15 -19.97
N ASN A 199 5.07 -4.20 -20.91
CA ASN A 199 4.86 -2.78 -20.57
C ASN A 199 3.39 -2.42 -20.32
N TRP A 200 2.56 -3.43 -20.07
CA TRP A 200 1.13 -3.31 -19.85
C TRP A 200 0.68 -4.30 -18.76
N LYS A 201 -0.59 -4.25 -18.35
CA LYS A 201 -1.19 -5.13 -17.34
C LYS A 201 -2.51 -5.68 -17.89
N LEU A 202 -2.85 -6.93 -17.54
CA LEU A 202 -4.14 -7.52 -17.88
C LEU A 202 -5.30 -6.78 -17.19
N ASP A 203 -6.45 -6.69 -17.86
CA ASP A 203 -7.68 -6.20 -17.26
C ASP A 203 -8.41 -7.37 -16.57
N LYS A 204 -8.82 -7.19 -15.31
CA LYS A 204 -9.57 -8.22 -14.55
C LYS A 204 -10.98 -8.44 -15.10
N ASN A 205 -11.54 -7.46 -15.83
CA ASN A 205 -12.91 -7.51 -16.37
C ASN A 205 -13.00 -8.24 -17.72
N GLY A 206 -11.91 -8.89 -18.15
CA GLY A 206 -11.82 -9.59 -19.43
C GLY A 206 -11.08 -8.79 -20.51
N GLY A 207 -10.81 -9.45 -21.62
CA GLY A 207 -10.07 -8.84 -22.73
C GLY A 207 -9.65 -9.84 -23.79
N THR A 208 -8.77 -9.41 -24.70
CA THR A 208 -8.22 -10.28 -25.74
C THR A 208 -6.71 -10.15 -25.80
N ILE A 209 -6.00 -11.27 -25.86
CA ILE A 209 -4.55 -11.34 -26.01
C ILE A 209 -4.19 -11.90 -27.37
N TYR A 210 -3.17 -11.30 -27.99
CA TYR A 210 -2.65 -11.72 -29.28
C TYR A 210 -1.16 -12.00 -29.18
N LEU A 211 -0.76 -13.19 -29.65
CA LEU A 211 0.63 -13.55 -29.90
C LEU A 211 0.90 -13.41 -31.39
N ILE A 212 1.73 -12.45 -31.78
CA ILE A 212 2.00 -12.09 -33.17
C ILE A 212 3.48 -12.28 -33.45
N ASP A 213 3.83 -12.91 -34.56
CA ASP A 213 5.24 -13.04 -34.95
C ASP A 213 5.79 -11.75 -35.60
N LYS A 214 7.10 -11.74 -35.87
CA LYS A 214 7.78 -10.62 -36.55
C LYS A 214 7.33 -10.37 -38.00
N TYR A 215 6.53 -11.26 -38.57
CA TYR A 215 5.99 -11.18 -39.93
C TYR A 215 4.51 -10.75 -39.95
N ASN A 216 3.98 -10.22 -38.83
CA ASN A 216 2.57 -9.85 -38.64
C ASN A 216 1.61 -11.05 -38.77
N GLY A 217 2.12 -12.26 -38.59
CA GLY A 217 1.33 -13.47 -38.47
C GLY A 217 0.79 -13.62 -37.06
N ILE A 218 -0.53 -13.61 -36.89
CA ILE A 218 -1.17 -13.95 -35.62
C ILE A 218 -1.00 -15.45 -35.43
N ARG A 219 -0.19 -15.82 -34.42
CA ARG A 219 0.13 -17.20 -34.07
C ARG A 219 -0.92 -17.80 -33.17
N ASP A 220 -1.39 -17.02 -32.21
CA ASP A 220 -2.52 -17.39 -31.38
C ASP A 220 -3.23 -16.16 -30.84
N SER A 221 -4.47 -16.34 -30.43
CA SER A 221 -5.22 -15.31 -29.72
C SER A 221 -6.25 -15.94 -28.81
N VAL A 222 -6.54 -15.27 -27.70
CA VAL A 222 -7.56 -15.70 -26.74
C VAL A 222 -8.35 -14.51 -26.25
N GLU A 223 -9.67 -14.66 -26.26
CA GLU A 223 -10.58 -13.83 -25.49
C GLU A 223 -10.80 -14.49 -24.12
N TYR A 224 -10.69 -13.71 -23.05
CA TYR A 224 -10.86 -14.18 -21.69
C TYR A 224 -11.94 -13.35 -20.97
N PRO A 225 -12.75 -13.99 -20.12
CA PRO A 225 -13.84 -13.33 -19.40
C PRO A 225 -13.33 -12.55 -18.19
N GLU A 226 -14.24 -11.95 -17.42
CA GLU A 226 -13.93 -11.45 -16.09
C GLU A 226 -13.44 -12.60 -15.20
N LEU A 227 -12.35 -12.35 -14.45
CA LEU A 227 -11.74 -13.32 -13.55
C LEU A 227 -11.42 -12.64 -12.23
N THR A 228 -11.88 -13.24 -11.13
CA THR A 228 -11.53 -12.84 -9.77
C THR A 228 -10.21 -13.48 -9.34
N ALA A 229 -9.61 -13.02 -8.24
CA ALA A 229 -8.34 -13.55 -7.79
C ALA A 229 -8.34 -15.05 -7.53
N GLY A 230 -7.20 -15.67 -7.86
CA GLY A 230 -7.00 -17.10 -7.78
C GLY A 230 -7.71 -17.90 -8.89
N LEU A 231 -8.53 -17.27 -9.75
CA LEU A 231 -9.07 -17.93 -10.93
C LEU A 231 -8.15 -17.72 -12.13
N SER A 232 -8.07 -18.75 -12.97
CA SER A 232 -7.48 -18.66 -14.29
C SER A 232 -8.44 -19.11 -15.38
N TRP A 233 -8.20 -18.63 -16.58
CA TRP A 233 -8.84 -19.08 -17.81
C TRP A 233 -7.81 -19.88 -18.59
N GLY A 234 -8.10 -21.12 -18.97
CA GLY A 234 -7.11 -21.99 -19.61
C GLY A 234 -7.72 -23.09 -20.49
N ILE A 235 -6.86 -23.84 -21.18
CA ILE A 235 -7.25 -24.99 -22.01
C ILE A 235 -6.75 -26.32 -21.43
N VAL A 236 -7.51 -27.40 -21.60
CA VAL A 236 -7.06 -28.78 -21.30
C VAL A 236 -6.92 -29.55 -22.60
N ASP A 237 -5.77 -30.18 -22.84
CA ASP A 237 -5.50 -31.10 -23.96
C ASP A 237 -5.89 -30.57 -25.37
N GLY A 238 -5.77 -29.25 -25.58
CA GLY A 238 -6.15 -28.60 -26.84
C GLY A 238 -7.66 -28.49 -27.07
N GLY A 239 -8.45 -28.64 -26.02
CA GLY A 239 -9.91 -28.49 -26.01
C GLY A 239 -10.39 -27.04 -25.89
N TYR A 240 -11.62 -26.87 -25.40
CA TYR A 240 -12.23 -25.56 -25.17
C TYR A 240 -11.62 -24.86 -23.95
N TRP A 241 -11.66 -23.53 -23.96
CA TRP A 241 -11.29 -22.73 -22.79
C TRP A 241 -12.28 -22.94 -21.65
N LYS A 242 -11.75 -22.97 -20.42
CA LYS A 242 -12.45 -23.30 -19.17
C LYS A 242 -11.95 -22.39 -18.06
N TYR A 243 -12.79 -22.21 -17.04
CA TYR A 243 -12.35 -21.64 -15.78
C TYR A 243 -11.67 -22.70 -14.90
N PHE A 244 -10.69 -22.26 -14.10
CA PHE A 244 -10.02 -23.08 -13.09
C PHE A 244 -9.96 -22.34 -11.75
N GLU A 245 -10.26 -23.05 -10.66
CA GLU A 245 -10.19 -22.53 -9.28
C GLU A 245 -8.77 -22.40 -8.75
N LYS A 246 -7.82 -23.03 -9.44
CA LYS A 246 -6.41 -23.00 -9.09
C LYS A 246 -5.59 -22.91 -10.38
N PRO A 247 -4.78 -21.86 -10.56
CA PRO A 247 -3.94 -21.72 -11.72
C PRO A 247 -2.83 -22.78 -11.74
N THR A 248 -2.33 -23.11 -12.92
CA THR A 248 -1.30 -24.14 -13.11
C THR A 248 -0.10 -23.62 -13.91
N PRO A 249 0.54 -22.52 -13.48
CA PRO A 249 1.65 -21.94 -14.21
C PRO A 249 2.77 -22.94 -14.46
N GLU A 250 3.21 -22.96 -15.71
CA GLU A 250 4.23 -23.81 -16.32
C GLU A 250 3.95 -25.31 -16.24
N LYS A 251 2.67 -25.70 -16.11
CA LYS A 251 2.23 -27.10 -16.01
C LYS A 251 0.95 -27.32 -16.81
N PRO A 252 0.65 -28.57 -17.23
CA PRO A 252 -0.65 -28.86 -17.83
C PRO A 252 -1.83 -28.60 -16.88
N ASN A 253 -2.84 -27.91 -17.38
CA ASN A 253 -4.07 -27.56 -16.65
C ASN A 253 -4.90 -28.76 -16.15
N THR A 254 -4.53 -29.99 -16.52
CA THR A 254 -5.14 -31.24 -16.03
C THR A 254 -5.07 -31.43 -14.51
N ALA A 255 -4.19 -30.68 -13.83
CA ALA A 255 -4.04 -30.74 -12.38
C ALA A 255 -5.11 -29.94 -11.60
N SER A 256 -5.95 -29.16 -12.31
CA SER A 256 -7.00 -28.31 -11.74
C SER A 256 -8.38 -28.70 -12.27
N LYS A 257 -9.43 -28.44 -11.48
CA LYS A 257 -10.80 -28.75 -11.88
C LYS A 257 -11.28 -27.69 -12.87
N ALA A 258 -11.67 -28.15 -14.06
CA ALA A 258 -12.17 -27.30 -15.13
C ALA A 258 -13.69 -27.08 -15.03
N TYR A 259 -14.14 -25.85 -15.32
CA TYR A 259 -15.54 -25.46 -15.32
C TYR A 259 -15.92 -24.80 -16.65
N ASP A 260 -17.11 -25.10 -17.14
CA ASP A 260 -17.63 -24.58 -18.41
C ASP A 260 -18.16 -23.14 -18.30
N ASP A 261 -18.63 -22.76 -17.12
CA ASP A 261 -19.36 -21.51 -16.90
C ASP A 261 -19.29 -21.12 -15.41
N VAL A 262 -19.85 -19.96 -15.08
CA VAL A 262 -20.14 -19.53 -13.71
C VAL A 262 -21.63 -19.73 -13.42
N ALA A 263 -21.99 -20.13 -12.21
CA ALA A 263 -23.39 -20.30 -11.82
C ALA A 263 -24.15 -18.97 -11.98
N PRO A 264 -25.42 -18.95 -12.43
CA PRO A 264 -26.19 -17.71 -12.56
C PRO A 264 -26.32 -16.94 -11.24
N GLU A 265 -26.30 -15.60 -11.28
CA GLU A 265 -26.56 -14.77 -10.10
C GLU A 265 -28.00 -14.97 -9.60
N ALA A 266 -28.20 -14.94 -8.28
CA ALA A 266 -29.54 -14.86 -7.69
C ALA A 266 -29.91 -13.39 -7.47
N ASP A 267 -31.17 -13.01 -7.69
CA ASP A 267 -31.65 -11.68 -7.32
C ASP A 267 -31.75 -11.53 -5.79
N MET A 268 -30.70 -10.98 -5.20
CA MET A 268 -30.58 -10.72 -3.77
C MET A 268 -30.90 -9.25 -3.42
N SER A 269 -31.47 -8.48 -4.35
CA SER A 269 -31.71 -7.02 -4.17
C SER A 269 -32.70 -6.69 -3.04
N GLY A 270 -33.61 -7.62 -2.73
CA GLY A 270 -34.54 -7.54 -1.60
C GLY A 270 -33.87 -7.77 -0.24
N LEU A 271 -32.63 -8.28 -0.22
CA LEU A 271 -31.86 -8.57 0.98
C LEU A 271 -30.85 -7.45 1.19
N LYS A 272 -31.22 -6.47 2.02
CA LYS A 272 -30.35 -5.34 2.37
C LYS A 272 -29.84 -5.51 3.79
N SER A 273 -28.55 -5.25 3.97
CA SER A 273 -27.96 -5.13 5.30
C SER A 273 -28.65 -4.01 6.07
N GLY A 274 -28.68 -4.11 7.39
CA GLY A 274 -29.31 -3.09 8.20
C GLY A 274 -29.83 -3.59 9.54
N PHE A 275 -30.67 -2.74 10.14
CA PHE A 275 -31.06 -2.84 11.55
C PHE A 275 -32.52 -3.21 11.66
N TYR A 276 -32.81 -4.16 12.56
CA TYR A 276 -34.11 -4.74 12.79
C TYR A 276 -34.35 -4.73 14.31
N SER A 277 -35.44 -4.10 14.76
CA SER A 277 -35.76 -4.01 16.19
C SER A 277 -36.26 -5.34 16.76
N GLU A 278 -36.69 -6.27 15.91
CA GLU A 278 -37.28 -7.55 16.32
C GLU A 278 -36.84 -8.67 15.37
N PRO A 279 -36.88 -9.94 15.81
CA PRO A 279 -36.68 -11.08 14.94
C PRO A 279 -37.59 -11.06 13.70
N PHE A 280 -37.05 -11.46 12.55
CA PHE A 280 -37.78 -11.44 11.28
C PHE A 280 -37.53 -12.71 10.45
N LYS A 281 -38.33 -12.90 9.40
CA LYS A 281 -38.18 -14.02 8.45
C LYS A 281 -37.54 -13.56 7.16
N LEU A 282 -36.43 -14.21 6.80
CA LEU A 282 -35.75 -14.07 5.53
C LEU A 282 -36.31 -15.10 4.55
N ASN A 283 -36.81 -14.65 3.40
CA ASN A 283 -37.29 -15.55 2.35
C ASN A 283 -36.20 -15.76 1.29
N PRO A 284 -36.03 -16.98 0.75
CA PRO A 284 -35.11 -17.22 -0.36
C PRO A 284 -35.62 -16.55 -1.65
N PRO A 285 -34.73 -16.08 -2.53
CA PRO A 285 -35.12 -15.56 -3.84
C PRO A 285 -35.61 -16.69 -4.75
N ALA A 286 -36.29 -16.33 -5.84
CA ALA A 286 -36.55 -17.27 -6.93
C ALA A 286 -35.24 -17.62 -7.65
N LEU A 287 -35.07 -18.89 -8.02
CA LEU A 287 -33.87 -19.40 -8.68
C LEU A 287 -34.23 -20.13 -9.97
N ASP A 288 -33.34 -20.07 -10.95
CA ASP A 288 -33.44 -20.85 -12.18
C ASP A 288 -33.36 -22.36 -11.90
N GLU A 289 -33.86 -23.16 -12.85
CA GLU A 289 -33.82 -24.62 -12.75
C GLU A 289 -32.38 -25.14 -12.60
N GLY A 290 -32.15 -25.97 -11.58
CA GLY A 290 -30.84 -26.57 -11.29
C GLY A 290 -29.85 -25.64 -10.57
N VAL A 291 -30.23 -24.39 -10.27
CA VAL A 291 -29.44 -23.47 -9.46
C VAL A 291 -29.80 -23.62 -7.98
N LYS A 292 -28.78 -23.64 -7.12
CA LYS A 292 -28.92 -23.73 -5.67
C LYS A 292 -28.26 -22.52 -5.01
N LEU A 293 -29.00 -21.80 -4.17
CA LEU A 293 -28.42 -20.77 -3.31
C LEU A 293 -27.99 -21.41 -2.00
N ARG A 294 -26.70 -21.29 -1.65
CA ARG A 294 -26.17 -21.80 -0.39
C ARG A 294 -25.60 -20.68 0.43
N CYS A 295 -25.86 -20.71 1.73
CA CYS A 295 -25.52 -19.62 2.62
C CYS A 295 -24.86 -20.10 3.91
N THR A 296 -23.98 -19.27 4.46
CA THR A 296 -23.30 -19.45 5.73
C THR A 296 -23.63 -18.28 6.66
N THR A 297 -23.50 -18.52 7.96
CA THR A 297 -23.74 -17.52 9.03
C THR A 297 -22.56 -17.37 9.98
N ASP A 298 -21.46 -18.08 9.71
CA ASP A 298 -20.25 -18.09 10.53
C ASP A 298 -19.10 -17.29 9.89
N GLY A 299 -19.39 -16.57 8.81
CA GLY A 299 -18.45 -15.73 8.06
C GLY A 299 -17.62 -16.46 7.01
N SER A 300 -17.70 -17.80 6.92
CA SER A 300 -17.02 -18.60 5.90
C SER A 300 -17.60 -18.36 4.49
N VAL A 301 -16.79 -18.57 3.46
CA VAL A 301 -17.28 -18.59 2.07
C VAL A 301 -18.17 -19.82 1.86
N PRO A 302 -19.39 -19.69 1.32
CA PRO A 302 -20.23 -20.85 1.01
C PRO A 302 -19.53 -21.83 0.06
N THR A 303 -19.73 -23.13 0.29
CA THR A 303 -19.24 -24.23 -0.55
C THR A 303 -20.40 -25.09 -1.02
N GLU A 304 -20.15 -26.06 -1.90
CA GLU A 304 -21.16 -27.06 -2.32
C GLU A 304 -21.77 -27.84 -1.14
N ASN A 305 -21.07 -27.90 0.00
CA ASN A 305 -21.50 -28.56 1.23
C ASN A 305 -22.23 -27.64 2.21
N SER A 306 -22.24 -26.32 1.97
CA SER A 306 -22.92 -25.37 2.84
C SER A 306 -24.45 -25.55 2.78
N PRO A 307 -25.19 -25.20 3.85
CA PRO A 307 -26.65 -25.32 3.86
C PRO A 307 -27.31 -24.58 2.69
N GLU A 308 -28.30 -25.22 2.07
CA GLU A 308 -29.12 -24.60 1.02
C GLU A 308 -30.13 -23.64 1.65
N PHE A 309 -30.25 -22.42 1.10
CA PHE A 309 -31.27 -21.46 1.48
C PHE A 309 -32.45 -21.56 0.50
N ASN A 310 -33.34 -22.52 0.77
CA ASN A 310 -34.49 -22.86 -0.08
C ASN A 310 -35.83 -22.82 0.66
N SER A 311 -35.83 -22.35 1.91
CA SER A 311 -37.03 -22.14 2.71
C SER A 311 -36.84 -20.95 3.65
N PRO A 312 -37.92 -20.29 4.12
CA PRO A 312 -37.82 -19.13 4.99
C PRO A 312 -37.01 -19.42 6.26
N LYS A 313 -36.06 -18.54 6.58
CA LYS A 313 -35.20 -18.64 7.77
C LYS A 313 -35.50 -17.51 8.74
N THR A 314 -35.69 -17.84 10.01
CA THR A 314 -35.80 -16.83 11.08
C THR A 314 -34.42 -16.26 11.39
N ILE A 315 -34.31 -14.94 11.42
CA ILE A 315 -33.16 -14.18 11.89
C ILE A 315 -33.58 -13.52 13.19
N ASP A 316 -33.10 -14.04 14.31
CA ASP A 316 -33.45 -13.63 15.68
C ASP A 316 -32.26 -13.05 16.47
N HIS A 317 -31.10 -12.93 15.81
CA HIS A 317 -29.89 -12.30 16.34
C HIS A 317 -29.07 -11.71 15.20
N SER A 318 -28.19 -10.78 15.55
CA SER A 318 -27.26 -10.17 14.60
C SER A 318 -26.34 -11.20 13.95
N VAL A 319 -26.27 -11.19 12.61
CA VAL A 319 -25.55 -12.22 11.84
C VAL A 319 -25.05 -11.68 10.50
N ALA A 320 -23.87 -12.13 10.08
CA ALA A 320 -23.42 -11.98 8.69
C ALA A 320 -23.96 -13.15 7.86
N PHE A 321 -24.80 -12.85 6.87
CA PHE A 321 -25.38 -13.84 5.97
C PHE A 321 -24.64 -13.79 4.64
N ARG A 322 -23.82 -14.81 4.36
CA ARG A 322 -23.02 -14.89 3.13
C ARG A 322 -23.62 -15.96 2.22
N CYS A 323 -23.86 -15.65 0.96
CA CYS A 323 -24.51 -16.56 0.01
C CYS A 323 -23.80 -16.58 -1.34
N ALA A 324 -23.78 -17.75 -1.99
CA ALA A 324 -23.36 -17.91 -3.38
C ALA A 324 -24.28 -18.92 -4.07
N THR A 325 -24.43 -18.77 -5.39
CA THR A 325 -25.17 -19.72 -6.21
C THR A 325 -24.26 -20.82 -6.73
N PHE A 326 -24.81 -22.03 -6.83
CA PHE A 326 -24.13 -23.24 -7.28
C PHE A 326 -24.96 -23.91 -8.37
N LYS A 327 -24.29 -24.34 -9.43
CA LYS A 327 -24.89 -25.13 -10.51
C LYS A 327 -23.90 -26.21 -10.92
N LYS A 328 -24.41 -27.43 -11.15
CA LYS A 328 -23.55 -28.58 -11.50
C LYS A 328 -22.72 -28.27 -12.76
N GLY A 329 -21.40 -28.41 -12.65
CA GLY A 329 -20.46 -28.17 -13.77
C GLY A 329 -20.04 -26.72 -13.98
N ALA A 330 -20.55 -25.79 -13.17
CA ALA A 330 -20.19 -24.37 -13.19
C ALA A 330 -19.46 -23.97 -11.91
N LEU A 331 -18.62 -22.94 -11.99
CA LEU A 331 -18.04 -22.29 -10.82
C LEU A 331 -19.13 -21.69 -9.94
N PRO A 332 -18.97 -21.66 -8.61
CA PRO A 332 -19.82 -20.85 -7.75
C PRO A 332 -19.75 -19.38 -8.16
N ASN A 333 -20.89 -18.68 -8.09
CA ASN A 333 -20.89 -17.24 -8.34
C ASN A 333 -20.27 -16.47 -7.15
N LYS A 334 -19.97 -15.18 -7.36
CA LYS A 334 -19.50 -14.24 -6.36
C LYS A 334 -20.38 -14.29 -5.11
N VAL A 335 -19.72 -14.24 -3.96
CA VAL A 335 -20.37 -14.23 -2.65
C VAL A 335 -21.07 -12.88 -2.44
N THR A 336 -22.37 -12.90 -2.18
CA THR A 336 -23.11 -11.76 -1.63
C THR A 336 -23.12 -11.84 -0.12
N THR A 337 -22.73 -10.76 0.56
CA THR A 337 -22.73 -10.69 2.03
C THR A 337 -23.72 -9.64 2.50
N ARG A 338 -24.53 -9.97 3.49
CA ARG A 338 -25.42 -9.01 4.16
C ARG A 338 -25.35 -9.18 5.67
N THR A 339 -24.99 -8.12 6.38
CA THR A 339 -25.07 -8.11 7.84
C THR A 339 -26.45 -7.61 8.28
N PHE A 340 -27.18 -8.48 8.98
CA PHE A 340 -28.42 -8.12 9.65
C PHE A 340 -28.11 -7.89 11.11
N PHE A 341 -28.43 -6.70 11.63
CA PHE A 341 -28.31 -6.39 13.05
C PHE A 341 -29.71 -6.46 13.69
N VAL A 342 -29.90 -7.37 14.64
CA VAL A 342 -31.15 -7.55 15.37
C VAL A 342 -30.96 -7.03 16.79
N ASP A 343 -31.87 -6.17 17.26
CA ASP A 343 -31.79 -5.52 18.59
C ASP A 343 -30.53 -4.64 18.75
N GLU A 344 -30.19 -3.93 17.67
CA GLU A 344 -29.03 -3.02 17.58
C GLU A 344 -29.43 -1.64 17.02
N ASP A 345 -30.71 -1.29 17.06
CA ASP A 345 -31.24 -0.03 16.53
C ASP A 345 -30.89 1.20 17.39
N GLN A 346 -30.25 1.00 18.54
CA GLN A 346 -29.71 2.05 19.42
C GLN A 346 -28.32 2.58 19.06
N VAL A 347 -27.54 1.91 18.18
CA VAL A 347 -26.13 2.28 17.94
C VAL A 347 -26.03 3.57 17.14
N LYS A 348 -25.56 4.66 17.77
CA LYS A 348 -25.44 5.99 17.14
C LYS A 348 -24.07 6.30 16.54
N MET A 349 -23.09 5.44 16.80
CA MET A 349 -21.73 5.57 16.26
C MET A 349 -21.64 4.92 14.89
N PRO A 350 -20.70 5.35 14.02
CA PRO A 350 -20.43 4.66 12.77
C PRO A 350 -20.04 3.20 13.02
N ILE A 351 -20.46 2.29 12.16
CA ILE A 351 -20.19 0.84 12.31
C ILE A 351 -19.31 0.34 11.18
N VAL A 352 -18.32 -0.49 11.52
CA VAL A 352 -17.59 -1.35 10.58
C VAL A 352 -17.97 -2.80 10.88
N ALA A 353 -18.71 -3.44 9.97
CA ALA A 353 -19.02 -4.87 10.06
C ALA A 353 -18.09 -5.67 9.17
N ILE A 354 -17.48 -6.70 9.73
CA ILE A 354 -16.49 -7.54 9.07
C ILE A 354 -17.00 -8.97 9.06
N SER A 355 -17.11 -9.55 7.86
CA SER A 355 -17.38 -10.96 7.68
C SER A 355 -16.09 -11.70 7.36
N VAL A 356 -15.69 -12.60 8.25
CA VAL A 356 -14.41 -13.34 8.20
C VAL A 356 -14.64 -14.80 8.58
N ASP A 357 -13.89 -15.71 7.97
CA ASP A 357 -13.97 -17.13 8.32
C ASP A 357 -13.72 -17.35 9.82
N SER A 358 -14.47 -18.27 10.43
CA SER A 358 -14.38 -18.54 11.86
C SER A 358 -13.02 -19.08 12.33
N SER A 359 -12.20 -19.61 11.41
CA SER A 359 -10.78 -19.94 11.64
C SER A 359 -9.99 -18.75 12.16
N PHE A 360 -10.29 -17.52 11.71
CA PHE A 360 -9.65 -16.32 12.22
C PHE A 360 -9.71 -16.22 13.75
N PHE A 361 -10.85 -16.53 14.36
CA PHE A 361 -11.02 -16.50 15.82
C PHE A 361 -10.39 -17.69 16.54
N ARG A 362 -10.27 -18.84 15.85
CA ARG A 362 -9.66 -20.04 16.43
C ARG A 362 -8.14 -19.99 16.36
N GLU A 363 -7.59 -19.39 15.32
CA GLU A 363 -6.17 -19.49 14.98
C GLU A 363 -5.42 -18.19 15.28
N HIS A 364 -6.03 -17.03 15.02
CA HIS A 364 -5.31 -15.74 15.06
C HIS A 364 -5.83 -14.79 16.15
N TYR A 365 -7.13 -14.51 16.18
CA TYR A 365 -7.80 -13.68 17.17
C TYR A 365 -8.06 -14.48 18.47
N ILE A 366 -7.00 -15.05 19.03
CA ILE A 366 -7.08 -15.93 20.19
C ILE A 366 -6.93 -15.14 21.50
N LYS A 367 -7.59 -15.64 22.55
CA LYS A 367 -7.37 -15.19 23.93
C LYS A 367 -6.18 -15.94 24.50
N THR A 368 -5.25 -15.20 25.12
CA THR A 368 -4.07 -15.78 25.74
C THR A 368 -4.15 -15.65 27.26
N SER A 369 -3.62 -16.65 27.97
CA SER A 369 -3.44 -16.62 29.43
C SER A 369 -2.14 -15.95 29.84
N CYS A 370 -1.31 -15.53 28.87
CA CYS A 370 -0.06 -14.86 29.12
C CYS A 370 -0.23 -13.43 29.66
N ASN A 371 0.75 -13.01 30.46
CA ASN A 371 0.88 -11.63 30.91
C ASN A 371 1.88 -10.79 30.09
N ALA A 372 2.69 -11.38 29.19
CA ALA A 372 3.69 -10.64 28.40
C ALA A 372 4.04 -11.31 27.04
N PRO A 373 4.34 -10.54 25.96
CA PRO A 373 4.56 -11.06 24.61
C PRO A 373 5.73 -12.04 24.48
N LYS A 374 6.86 -11.75 25.14
CA LYS A 374 8.09 -12.55 25.06
C LYS A 374 7.94 -13.98 25.62
N GLY A 375 6.90 -14.25 26.40
CA GLY A 375 6.59 -15.58 26.94
C GLY A 375 5.49 -16.34 26.18
N CYS A 376 4.95 -15.77 25.10
CA CYS A 376 3.85 -16.37 24.32
C CYS A 376 4.31 -16.86 22.94
N SER A 377 5.59 -17.24 22.80
CA SER A 377 6.13 -17.82 21.56
C SER A 377 5.31 -19.01 21.04
N ASP A 378 4.55 -19.66 21.92
CA ASP A 378 3.76 -20.85 21.61
C ASP A 378 2.39 -20.52 20.98
N SER A 379 1.98 -19.24 20.96
CA SER A 379 0.78 -18.76 20.28
C SER A 379 1.09 -18.32 18.85
N ALA A 380 1.65 -19.21 18.04
CA ALA A 380 2.14 -18.91 16.68
C ALA A 380 1.13 -18.09 15.86
N GLY A 381 -0.16 -18.41 15.94
CA GLY A 381 -1.20 -17.69 15.20
C GLY A 381 -1.44 -16.23 15.65
N LEU A 382 -1.17 -15.88 16.93
CA LEU A 382 -1.34 -14.50 17.43
C LEU A 382 -0.33 -13.53 16.83
N TYR A 383 0.89 -14.00 16.54
CA TYR A 383 1.98 -13.21 15.96
C TYR A 383 2.27 -13.57 14.50
N ALA A 384 1.49 -14.48 13.92
CA ALA A 384 1.58 -14.81 12.51
C ALA A 384 1.35 -13.56 11.66
N ASP A 385 2.21 -13.39 10.66
CA ASP A 385 2.06 -12.37 9.63
C ASP A 385 1.22 -12.96 8.49
N VAL A 386 -0.08 -13.05 8.73
CA VAL A 386 -1.05 -13.58 7.78
C VAL A 386 -2.12 -12.54 7.47
N GLU A 387 -2.55 -12.54 6.22
CA GLU A 387 -3.69 -11.76 5.73
C GLU A 387 -4.79 -12.73 5.31
N LEU A 388 -6.02 -12.51 5.78
CA LEU A 388 -7.17 -13.35 5.46
C LEU A 388 -8.22 -12.55 4.69
N PRO A 389 -8.94 -13.17 3.73
CA PRO A 389 -10.01 -12.50 3.01
C PRO A 389 -11.18 -12.18 3.95
N VAL A 390 -11.73 -10.98 3.80
CA VAL A 390 -12.90 -10.49 4.51
C VAL A 390 -13.82 -9.73 3.59
N HIS A 391 -15.08 -9.64 3.99
CA HIS A 391 -16.01 -8.66 3.44
C HIS A 391 -16.27 -7.58 4.49
N VAL A 392 -16.17 -6.31 4.10
CA VAL A 392 -16.31 -5.16 5.00
C VAL A 392 -17.50 -4.32 4.58
N GLU A 393 -18.40 -4.05 5.51
CA GLU A 393 -19.55 -3.16 5.34
C GLU A 393 -19.42 -1.99 6.30
N TYR A 394 -19.66 -0.77 5.83
CA TYR A 394 -19.60 0.43 6.63
C TYR A 394 -20.95 1.13 6.74
N PHE A 395 -21.31 1.56 7.94
CA PHE A 395 -22.57 2.26 8.23
C PHE A 395 -22.25 3.59 8.92
N GLU A 396 -22.20 4.68 8.13
CA GLU A 396 -21.76 6.01 8.55
C GLU A 396 -22.51 6.54 9.79
N ASN A 397 -23.81 6.28 9.88
CA ASN A 397 -24.70 6.81 10.93
C ASN A 397 -25.24 5.71 11.86
N GLY A 398 -24.49 4.62 12.03
CA GLY A 398 -24.92 3.46 12.81
C GLY A 398 -26.31 2.99 12.38
N SER A 399 -27.21 2.79 13.34
CA SER A 399 -28.58 2.32 13.11
C SER A 399 -29.45 3.24 12.24
N SER A 400 -29.06 4.52 12.15
CA SER A 400 -29.76 5.50 11.31
C SER A 400 -29.35 5.44 9.84
N THR A 401 -28.35 4.63 9.48
CA THR A 401 -27.96 4.39 8.08
C THR A 401 -29.12 3.77 7.30
N LYS A 402 -29.47 4.35 6.15
CA LYS A 402 -30.62 3.92 5.34
C LYS A 402 -30.15 3.22 4.07
N ASN A 403 -31.00 2.33 3.55
CA ASN A 403 -30.83 1.65 2.26
C ASN A 403 -29.63 0.68 2.16
N GLY A 404 -29.17 0.09 3.26
CA GLY A 404 -28.03 -0.82 3.26
C GLY A 404 -26.82 -0.22 3.99
N SER A 405 -25.64 -0.75 3.68
CA SER A 405 -24.36 -0.14 4.03
C SER A 405 -24.12 1.13 3.20
N THR A 406 -23.34 2.06 3.75
CA THR A 406 -22.85 3.26 3.05
C THR A 406 -21.88 2.89 1.94
N TRP A 407 -21.03 1.91 2.20
CA TRP A 407 -20.19 1.22 1.21
C TRP A 407 -19.89 -0.19 1.72
N GLU A 408 -19.56 -1.09 0.79
CA GLU A 408 -19.10 -2.45 1.06
C GLU A 408 -17.93 -2.79 0.13
N ILE A 409 -16.99 -3.61 0.60
CA ILE A 409 -15.83 -4.03 -0.19
C ILE A 409 -15.23 -5.35 0.33
N ASP A 410 -14.79 -6.22 -0.58
CA ASP A 410 -13.94 -7.35 -0.22
C ASP A 410 -12.49 -6.88 -0.01
N ALA A 411 -11.86 -7.33 1.06
CA ALA A 411 -10.57 -6.83 1.54
C ALA A 411 -9.76 -7.91 2.27
N GLY A 412 -8.53 -7.56 2.67
CA GLY A 412 -7.69 -8.37 3.54
C GLY A 412 -7.73 -7.86 4.97
N ILE A 413 -7.71 -8.78 5.94
CA ILE A 413 -7.53 -8.48 7.38
C ILE A 413 -6.25 -9.10 7.91
N SER A 414 -5.49 -8.35 8.71
CA SER A 414 -4.38 -8.91 9.49
C SER A 414 -4.38 -8.35 10.91
N LEU A 415 -3.93 -9.14 11.88
CA LEU A 415 -3.65 -8.63 13.22
C LEU A 415 -2.48 -7.64 13.20
N MET A 416 -2.53 -6.65 14.11
CA MET A 416 -1.46 -5.67 14.27
C MET A 416 -1.14 -5.38 15.74
N GLY A 417 -0.03 -4.67 15.97
CA GLY A 417 0.46 -4.32 17.30
C GLY A 417 1.52 -5.29 17.82
N GLY A 418 2.20 -4.89 18.89
CA GLY A 418 3.10 -5.74 19.66
C GLY A 418 2.40 -6.21 20.94
N TYR A 419 2.59 -5.47 22.03
CA TYR A 419 1.99 -5.77 23.34
C TYR A 419 0.46 -5.78 23.33
N SER A 420 -0.15 -4.88 22.55
CA SER A 420 -1.61 -4.74 22.46
C SER A 420 -2.32 -5.96 21.86
N ARG A 421 -1.59 -6.90 21.24
CA ARG A 421 -2.13 -8.20 20.80
C ARG A 421 -2.56 -9.08 21.97
N LEU A 422 -2.10 -8.84 23.20
CA LEU A 422 -2.52 -9.63 24.36
C LEU A 422 -3.93 -9.27 24.86
N ASN A 423 -4.48 -8.10 24.48
CA ASN A 423 -5.82 -7.70 24.90
C ASN A 423 -6.89 -8.53 24.19
N ASP A 424 -7.98 -8.87 24.89
CA ASP A 424 -9.13 -9.59 24.30
C ASP A 424 -9.70 -8.85 23.08
N LYS A 425 -9.74 -7.52 23.13
CA LYS A 425 -9.97 -6.65 21.97
C LYS A 425 -8.65 -6.42 21.25
N LYS A 426 -8.52 -6.88 19.99
CA LYS A 426 -7.29 -6.76 19.20
C LYS A 426 -7.39 -5.58 18.23
N SER A 427 -6.22 -5.10 17.83
CA SER A 427 -6.10 -4.20 16.68
C SER A 427 -5.94 -4.99 15.38
N VAL A 428 -6.59 -4.55 14.31
CA VAL A 428 -6.47 -5.14 12.96
C VAL A 428 -6.17 -4.07 11.91
N ALA A 429 -5.53 -4.49 10.82
CA ALA A 429 -5.41 -3.71 9.60
C ALA A 429 -6.38 -4.25 8.55
N ILE A 430 -7.09 -3.35 7.87
CA ILE A 430 -7.89 -3.65 6.68
C ILE A 430 -7.11 -3.15 5.47
N ARG A 431 -6.80 -4.05 4.53
CA ARG A 431 -6.07 -3.74 3.29
C ARG A 431 -6.99 -3.97 2.09
N LEU A 432 -7.14 -2.93 1.29
CA LEU A 432 -7.92 -2.96 0.07
C LEU A 432 -6.94 -3.25 -1.06
N ARG A 433 -7.10 -4.40 -1.71
CA ARG A 433 -6.21 -4.84 -2.79
C ARG A 433 -7.03 -5.25 -4.00
N GLU A 434 -6.43 -5.14 -5.18
CA GLU A 434 -7.09 -5.55 -6.43
C GLU A 434 -7.34 -7.06 -6.48
N GLU A 435 -6.57 -7.86 -5.73
CA GLU A 435 -6.84 -9.29 -5.56
C GLU A 435 -8.20 -9.55 -4.89
N TYR A 436 -8.63 -8.70 -3.95
CA TYR A 436 -9.94 -8.88 -3.32
C TYR A 436 -11.07 -8.25 -4.14
N GLN A 437 -10.87 -7.00 -4.57
CA GLN A 437 -11.86 -6.27 -5.37
C GLN A 437 -11.22 -5.05 -6.07
N ASP A 438 -11.54 -3.82 -5.64
CA ASP A 438 -11.20 -2.59 -6.36
C ASP A 438 -9.90 -1.95 -5.87
N GLY A 439 -9.23 -2.56 -4.89
CA GLY A 439 -7.97 -2.07 -4.35
C GLY A 439 -8.06 -0.74 -3.59
N SER A 440 -9.22 -0.10 -3.56
CA SER A 440 -9.42 1.15 -2.86
C SER A 440 -10.91 1.48 -2.69
N ILE A 441 -11.22 2.34 -1.74
CA ILE A 441 -12.49 3.04 -1.65
C ILE A 441 -12.29 4.51 -1.97
N ASN A 442 -13.32 5.15 -2.54
CA ASN A 442 -13.41 6.59 -2.72
C ASN A 442 -14.48 7.13 -1.77
N TYR A 443 -14.12 7.31 -0.51
CA TYR A 443 -15.00 7.77 0.56
C TYR A 443 -14.20 8.54 1.64
N PRO A 444 -14.70 9.69 2.15
CA PRO A 444 -14.03 10.46 3.20
C PRO A 444 -14.12 9.75 4.55
N LEU A 445 -13.16 8.87 4.86
CA LEU A 445 -13.12 8.18 6.16
C LEU A 445 -12.95 9.14 7.36
N PHE A 446 -12.30 10.29 7.14
CA PHE A 446 -11.96 11.26 8.19
C PHE A 446 -12.42 12.68 7.82
N GLU A 447 -13.19 13.31 8.70
CA GLU A 447 -13.81 14.61 8.43
C GLU A 447 -12.80 15.76 8.30
N THR A 448 -11.63 15.69 8.96
CA THR A 448 -10.65 16.80 8.93
C THR A 448 -10.03 17.06 7.55
N ARG A 449 -10.21 16.17 6.57
CA ARG A 449 -9.73 16.31 5.18
C ARG A 449 -10.75 15.90 4.12
N LYS A 450 -12.03 15.95 4.47
CA LYS A 450 -13.12 15.64 3.53
C LYS A 450 -13.00 16.48 2.26
N GLY A 451 -13.03 15.81 1.11
CA GLY A 451 -12.91 16.47 -0.19
C GLY A 451 -11.49 16.94 -0.57
N VAL A 452 -10.50 16.71 0.30
CA VAL A 452 -9.08 16.87 -0.07
C VAL A 452 -8.59 15.58 -0.71
N ASN A 453 -8.69 14.45 0.00
CA ASN A 453 -8.21 13.14 -0.43
C ASN A 453 -9.08 12.00 0.13
N ASP A 454 -10.07 11.56 -0.66
CA ASP A 454 -11.06 10.55 -0.23
C ASP A 454 -10.74 9.14 -0.73
N LYS A 455 -9.55 8.93 -1.34
CA LYS A 455 -9.11 7.62 -1.82
C LYS A 455 -8.22 6.92 -0.79
N TYR A 456 -8.68 5.78 -0.28
CA TYR A 456 -7.96 4.98 0.71
C TYR A 456 -7.72 3.57 0.19
N LYS A 457 -6.52 3.04 0.43
CA LYS A 457 -6.13 1.63 0.15
C LYS A 457 -6.02 0.77 1.41
N SER A 458 -6.05 1.39 2.58
CA SER A 458 -5.98 0.68 3.86
C SER A 458 -6.35 1.61 5.01
N PHE A 459 -6.87 1.03 6.09
CA PHE A 459 -7.05 1.69 7.37
C PHE A 459 -6.84 0.67 8.51
N ASN A 460 -6.61 1.16 9.72
CA ASN A 460 -6.51 0.30 10.90
C ASN A 460 -7.76 0.44 11.75
N LEU A 461 -8.14 -0.62 12.48
CA LEU A 461 -9.08 -0.59 13.59
C LEU A 461 -8.29 -0.89 14.85
N ARG A 462 -7.95 0.13 15.62
CA ARG A 462 -7.11 0.01 16.82
C ARG A 462 -7.94 -0.18 18.07
N ASN A 463 -7.38 -0.95 19.01
CA ASN A 463 -7.89 -1.12 20.37
C ASN A 463 -7.31 -0.07 21.36
N ASN A 464 -6.76 1.05 20.87
CA ASN A 464 -6.07 2.07 21.65
C ASN A 464 -4.71 1.68 22.26
N GLY A 465 -4.10 0.55 21.86
CA GLY A 465 -2.72 0.24 22.26
C GLY A 465 -2.57 0.07 23.77
N ASN A 466 -1.55 0.70 24.38
CA ASN A 466 -1.41 0.68 25.84
C ASN A 466 -2.47 1.56 26.55
N ARG A 467 -3.04 2.56 25.86
CA ARG A 467 -4.16 3.37 26.38
C ARG A 467 -5.49 2.61 26.47
N PHE A 468 -5.54 1.33 26.06
CA PHE A 468 -6.70 0.45 26.22
C PHE A 468 -7.32 0.46 27.63
N VAL A 469 -6.55 0.74 28.69
CA VAL A 469 -7.06 0.78 30.07
C VAL A 469 -7.36 2.19 30.58
N SER A 470 -7.12 3.22 29.77
CA SER A 470 -7.04 4.60 30.23
C SER A 470 -8.03 5.52 29.54
N ASP A 471 -8.18 5.44 28.23
CA ASP A 471 -9.10 6.29 27.49
C ASP A 471 -9.26 5.79 26.04
N TYR A 472 -10.07 6.50 25.25
CA TYR A 472 -10.32 6.20 23.83
C TYR A 472 -9.56 7.09 22.85
N ILE A 473 -8.86 8.14 23.31
CA ILE A 473 -8.55 9.30 22.46
C ILE A 473 -7.15 9.88 22.60
N GLU A 474 -6.34 9.56 23.61
CA GLU A 474 -5.07 10.26 23.88
C GLU A 474 -4.12 10.23 22.68
N ASP A 475 -3.80 9.04 22.18
CA ASP A 475 -2.91 8.86 21.04
C ASP A 475 -3.46 9.53 19.77
N ALA A 476 -4.79 9.55 19.60
CA ALA A 476 -5.46 10.23 18.49
C ALA A 476 -5.38 11.74 18.61
N MET A 477 -5.64 12.24 19.81
CA MET A 477 -5.66 13.64 20.16
C MET A 477 -4.26 14.23 20.01
N GLY A 478 -3.22 13.53 20.47
CA GLY A 478 -1.83 13.94 20.32
C GLY A 478 -1.46 14.20 18.87
N GLY A 479 -1.77 13.26 17.97
CA GLY A 479 -1.60 13.48 16.53
C GLY A 479 -2.45 14.64 15.99
N ALA A 480 -3.72 14.72 16.39
CA ALA A 480 -4.64 15.76 15.91
C ALA A 480 -4.25 17.19 16.32
N LEU A 481 -3.46 17.38 17.38
CA LEU A 481 -2.86 18.69 17.72
C LEU A 481 -2.03 19.26 16.56
N LEU A 482 -1.51 18.39 15.69
CA LEU A 482 -0.57 18.72 14.62
C LEU A 482 -1.24 18.98 13.28
N GLU A 483 -2.58 18.95 13.19
CA GLU A 483 -3.29 19.32 11.95
C GLU A 483 -2.94 20.77 11.55
N GLY A 484 -2.51 20.93 10.30
CA GLY A 484 -2.02 22.21 9.77
C GLY A 484 -0.55 22.53 10.08
N THR A 485 0.20 21.63 10.72
CA THR A 485 1.66 21.74 10.86
C THR A 485 2.39 21.00 9.73
N SER A 486 3.73 21.02 9.77
CA SER A 486 4.55 20.21 8.87
C SER A 486 4.71 18.75 9.33
N VAL A 487 4.15 18.34 10.48
CA VAL A 487 4.36 16.98 11.03
C VAL A 487 3.19 16.08 10.65
N ASP A 488 3.51 14.96 10.00
CA ASP A 488 2.50 13.98 9.62
C ASP A 488 2.01 13.18 10.83
N TYR A 489 0.72 12.88 10.85
CA TYR A 489 0.05 12.09 11.89
C TYR A 489 -1.06 11.23 11.29
N GLN A 490 -1.53 10.23 12.04
CA GLN A 490 -2.64 9.35 11.66
C GLN A 490 -3.99 9.95 12.09
N ARG A 491 -4.83 10.38 11.15
CA ARG A 491 -6.21 10.78 11.46
C ARG A 491 -7.01 9.62 12.04
N SER A 492 -8.00 9.98 12.84
CA SER A 492 -8.76 9.08 13.71
C SER A 492 -10.26 9.33 13.60
N ARG A 493 -11.03 8.24 13.76
CA ARG A 493 -12.47 8.26 13.97
C ARG A 493 -12.89 7.06 14.80
N GLN A 494 -13.61 7.27 15.90
CA GLN A 494 -14.13 6.18 16.71
C GLN A 494 -15.31 5.51 15.98
N VAL A 495 -15.29 4.18 15.91
CA VAL A 495 -16.29 3.34 15.23
C VAL A 495 -16.63 2.14 16.11
N VAL A 496 -17.85 1.62 15.98
CA VAL A 496 -18.21 0.33 16.58
C VAL A 496 -17.90 -0.78 15.57
N VAL A 497 -17.23 -1.84 16.02
CA VAL A 497 -16.87 -2.97 15.16
C VAL A 497 -17.76 -4.17 15.45
N PHE A 498 -18.25 -4.82 14.40
CA PHE A 498 -18.89 -6.12 14.46
C PHE A 498 -18.12 -7.13 13.63
N TYR A 499 -17.96 -8.35 14.15
CA TYR A 499 -17.45 -9.47 13.36
C TYR A 499 -18.51 -10.56 13.25
N ASN A 500 -18.84 -10.98 12.03
CA ASN A 500 -19.87 -11.98 11.75
C ASN A 500 -21.19 -11.71 12.48
N GLY A 501 -21.60 -10.44 12.58
CA GLY A 501 -22.78 -9.99 13.33
C GLY A 501 -22.60 -9.86 14.86
N LYS A 502 -21.44 -10.21 15.42
CA LYS A 502 -21.18 -10.08 16.86
C LYS A 502 -20.50 -8.76 17.19
N TYR A 503 -20.98 -8.06 18.21
CA TYR A 503 -20.37 -6.82 18.71
C TYR A 503 -18.93 -7.04 19.20
N TYR A 504 -17.98 -6.18 18.83
CA TYR A 504 -16.58 -6.21 19.27
C TYR A 504 -16.08 -4.86 19.81
N GLY A 505 -16.99 -3.91 20.02
CA GLY A 505 -16.67 -2.70 20.77
C GLY A 505 -16.29 -1.50 19.94
N ILE A 506 -15.90 -0.43 20.65
CA ILE A 506 -15.44 0.83 20.07
C ILE A 506 -13.97 0.72 19.66
N HIS A 507 -13.68 0.68 18.36
CA HIS A 507 -12.32 0.79 17.85
C HIS A 507 -12.03 2.20 17.36
N ASP A 508 -10.75 2.54 17.38
CA ASP A 508 -10.22 3.74 16.77
C ASP A 508 -9.83 3.43 15.32
N MET A 509 -10.66 3.86 14.36
CA MET A 509 -10.35 3.77 12.94
C MET A 509 -9.28 4.79 12.60
N ARG A 510 -8.14 4.36 12.06
CA ARG A 510 -6.96 5.21 11.79
C ARG A 510 -6.50 5.16 10.36
N GLU A 511 -6.01 6.29 9.84
CA GLU A 511 -5.12 6.27 8.68
C GLU A 511 -3.95 5.33 8.96
N ARG A 512 -3.50 4.61 7.94
CA ARG A 512 -2.38 3.68 8.08
C ARG A 512 -1.11 4.30 7.52
N PHE A 513 -0.07 4.38 8.35
CA PHE A 513 1.27 4.74 7.90
C PHE A 513 1.91 3.62 7.08
N ASN A 514 2.05 3.87 5.79
CA ASN A 514 2.71 3.06 4.78
C ASN A 514 2.96 3.94 3.54
N LYS A 515 3.50 3.36 2.45
CA LYS A 515 3.68 4.08 1.17
C LYS A 515 2.39 4.72 0.63
N HIS A 516 1.23 4.11 0.86
CA HIS A 516 -0.06 4.63 0.41
C HIS A 516 -0.54 5.84 1.21
N TYR A 517 -0.07 6.03 2.46
CA TYR A 517 -0.29 7.29 3.17
C TYR A 517 0.27 8.48 2.38
N VAL A 518 1.49 8.33 1.87
CA VAL A 518 2.19 9.36 1.12
C VAL A 518 1.52 9.57 -0.25
N GLU A 519 1.11 8.49 -0.93
CA GLU A 519 0.31 8.57 -2.15
C GLU A 519 -1.01 9.33 -1.94
N THR A 520 -1.76 8.97 -0.90
CA THR A 520 -3.04 9.60 -0.58
C THR A 520 -2.84 11.08 -0.25
N ASN A 521 -1.88 11.42 0.62
CA ASN A 521 -1.74 12.77 1.18
C ASN A 521 -0.88 13.73 0.35
N TYR A 522 0.09 13.24 -0.42
CA TYR A 522 1.05 14.06 -1.17
C TYR A 522 0.98 13.86 -2.70
N LYS A 523 0.19 12.90 -3.20
CA LYS A 523 0.11 12.56 -4.64
C LYS A 523 1.43 12.10 -5.25
N ILE A 524 2.29 11.53 -4.41
CA ILE A 524 3.56 10.92 -4.80
C ILE A 524 3.30 9.44 -5.11
N ASP A 525 3.89 8.91 -6.19
CA ASP A 525 3.78 7.49 -6.49
C ASP A 525 4.35 6.65 -5.34
N ALA A 526 3.49 5.80 -4.76
CA ALA A 526 3.81 4.90 -3.66
C ALA A 526 5.06 4.04 -3.92
N ASN A 527 5.34 3.68 -5.19
CA ASN A 527 6.51 2.86 -5.54
C ASN A 527 7.85 3.60 -5.40
N THR A 528 7.82 4.93 -5.34
CA THR A 528 9.03 5.77 -5.19
C THR A 528 9.32 6.17 -3.74
N VAL A 529 8.44 5.80 -2.80
CA VAL A 529 8.52 6.24 -1.40
C VAL A 529 9.40 5.29 -0.59
N ASN A 530 10.44 5.78 0.06
CA ASN A 530 11.08 5.02 1.14
C ASN A 530 10.30 5.27 2.43
N PHE A 531 9.94 4.22 3.16
CA PHE A 531 9.19 4.31 4.41
C PHE A 531 9.89 3.50 5.50
N ILE A 532 10.28 4.16 6.59
CA ILE A 532 11.19 3.63 7.59
C ILE A 532 10.53 3.53 8.95
N LYS A 533 10.87 2.44 9.65
CA LYS A 533 10.67 2.23 11.09
C LYS A 533 12.05 2.14 11.76
N HIS A 534 12.24 2.89 12.84
CA HIS A 534 13.51 2.95 13.55
C HIS A 534 13.30 2.70 15.05
N LEU A 535 14.04 1.71 15.59
CA LEU A 535 14.06 1.30 17.00
C LEU A 535 15.50 1.03 17.46
N GLY A 536 16.03 1.85 18.35
CA GLY A 536 17.40 1.72 18.88
C GLY A 536 18.43 1.84 17.76
N LYS A 537 19.08 0.74 17.41
CA LYS A 537 20.00 0.62 16.26
C LYS A 537 19.37 -0.05 15.04
N GLU A 538 18.17 -0.61 15.20
CA GLU A 538 17.47 -1.37 14.18
C GLU A 538 16.66 -0.41 13.32
N VAL A 539 16.95 -0.39 12.02
CA VAL A 539 16.22 0.38 11.01
C VAL A 539 15.68 -0.59 9.98
N GLU A 540 14.37 -0.56 9.80
CA GLU A 540 13.64 -1.42 8.88
C GLU A 540 12.94 -0.55 7.84
N ALA A 541 13.01 -0.94 6.56
CA ALA A 541 12.19 -0.35 5.52
C ALA A 541 10.91 -1.17 5.36
N SER A 542 9.75 -0.52 5.53
CA SER A 542 8.46 -1.11 5.16
C SER A 542 8.10 -0.85 3.69
N ASN A 543 8.85 0.02 3.01
CA ASN A 543 8.96 0.12 1.55
C ASN A 543 10.31 0.80 1.20
N GLY A 544 10.94 0.39 0.10
CA GLY A 544 12.22 0.94 -0.34
C GLY A 544 13.42 0.39 0.44
N THR A 545 14.50 1.17 0.55
CA THR A 545 15.74 0.76 1.25
C THR A 545 16.07 1.66 2.44
N THR A 546 16.92 1.16 3.35
CA THR A 546 17.36 1.90 4.55
C THR A 546 18.62 2.74 4.32
N ASP A 547 19.36 2.50 3.23
CA ASP A 547 20.70 3.04 3.00
C ASP A 547 20.77 4.57 3.09
N ALA A 548 19.87 5.28 2.41
CA ALA A 548 19.86 6.74 2.41
C ALA A 548 19.53 7.32 3.80
N TYR A 549 18.70 6.64 4.58
CA TYR A 549 18.39 7.03 5.95
C TYR A 549 19.58 6.81 6.88
N MET A 550 20.23 5.64 6.79
CA MET A 550 21.41 5.31 7.58
C MET A 550 22.59 6.24 7.26
N ASN A 551 22.80 6.55 5.98
CA ASN A 551 23.81 7.51 5.55
C ASN A 551 23.56 8.90 6.15
N MET A 552 22.30 9.36 6.19
CA MET A 552 21.94 10.62 6.84
C MET A 552 22.25 10.59 8.34
N LEU A 553 21.89 9.52 9.06
CA LEU A 553 22.18 9.39 10.49
C LEU A 553 23.68 9.35 10.78
N HIS A 554 24.46 8.57 10.02
CA HIS A 554 25.92 8.51 10.15
C HIS A 554 26.58 9.85 9.84
N TYR A 555 26.12 10.53 8.78
CA TYR A 555 26.63 11.85 8.41
C TYR A 555 26.41 12.85 9.54
N VAL A 556 25.22 12.86 10.16
CA VAL A 556 24.95 13.75 11.29
C VAL A 556 25.77 13.34 12.53
N ALA A 557 25.88 12.06 12.84
CA ALA A 557 26.60 11.60 14.03
C ALA A 557 28.11 11.93 14.00
N THR A 558 28.74 11.89 12.82
CA THR A 558 30.20 12.00 12.65
C THR A 558 30.71 13.40 12.31
N ASN A 559 29.83 14.37 12.08
CA ASN A 559 30.20 15.73 11.70
C ASN A 559 29.93 16.75 12.80
N ASP A 560 30.80 17.76 12.88
CA ASP A 560 30.59 18.94 13.72
C ASP A 560 29.84 20.04 12.95
N PHE A 561 28.74 20.50 13.53
CA PHE A 561 27.87 21.54 12.98
C PHE A 561 28.01 22.89 13.69
N SER A 562 28.98 23.01 14.62
CA SER A 562 29.26 24.28 15.30
C SER A 562 29.66 25.39 14.31
N GLY A 563 29.38 26.63 14.68
CA GLY A 563 29.69 27.83 13.87
C GLY A 563 28.64 28.23 12.84
N GLU A 564 28.65 29.50 12.45
CA GLU A 564 27.80 30.07 11.41
C GLU A 564 28.24 29.62 10.01
N ASN A 565 27.32 29.64 9.02
CA ASN A 565 27.61 29.30 7.60
C ASN A 565 28.25 27.91 7.41
N ASN A 566 27.81 26.92 8.18
CA ASN A 566 28.38 25.59 8.17
C ASN A 566 27.91 24.79 6.93
N ALA A 567 28.80 24.57 5.95
CA ALA A 567 28.49 23.84 4.71
C ALA A 567 28.01 22.39 4.93
N LYS A 568 28.37 21.77 6.06
CA LYS A 568 27.88 20.43 6.41
C LYS A 568 26.43 20.48 6.83
N TYR A 569 26.00 21.55 7.50
CA TYR A 569 24.59 21.79 7.80
C TYR A 569 23.78 22.04 6.51
N ASP A 570 24.34 22.76 5.53
CA ASP A 570 23.73 22.89 4.20
C ASP A 570 23.54 21.54 3.52
N THR A 571 24.50 20.62 3.67
CA THR A 571 24.38 19.25 3.18
C THR A 571 23.25 18.49 3.89
N VAL A 572 23.09 18.61 5.21
CA VAL A 572 22.00 17.97 5.96
C VAL A 572 20.63 18.42 5.44
N LYS A 573 20.45 19.70 5.11
CA LYS A 573 19.20 20.23 4.55
C LYS A 573 18.78 19.59 3.22
N THR A 574 19.72 18.96 2.50
CA THR A 574 19.40 18.20 1.27
C THR A 574 18.92 16.78 1.56
N MET A 575 19.26 16.24 2.74
CA MET A 575 18.92 14.87 3.17
C MET A 575 17.68 14.85 4.07
N LEU A 576 17.45 15.91 4.84
CA LEU A 576 16.46 15.99 5.91
C LEU A 576 15.70 17.33 5.87
N ASP A 577 14.38 17.27 5.97
CA ASP A 577 13.57 18.45 6.26
C ASP A 577 13.78 18.88 7.72
N VAL A 578 14.77 19.74 7.94
CA VAL A 578 15.14 20.22 9.28
C VAL A 578 14.04 21.05 9.95
N GLY A 579 13.14 21.65 9.16
CA GLY A 579 11.98 22.38 9.66
C GLY A 579 10.90 21.43 10.20
N ASN A 580 10.66 20.31 9.50
CA ASN A 580 9.83 19.22 10.02
C ASN A 580 10.46 18.55 11.25
N LEU A 581 11.78 18.30 11.25
CA LEU A 581 12.45 17.75 12.44
C LEU A 581 12.23 18.65 13.65
N ALA A 582 12.37 19.98 13.51
CA ALA A 582 12.16 20.92 14.60
C ALA A 582 10.73 20.85 15.16
N ASP A 583 9.71 20.86 14.29
CA ASP A 583 8.30 20.77 14.72
C ASP A 583 7.99 19.41 15.35
N TYR A 584 8.51 18.32 14.78
CA TYR A 584 8.35 16.95 15.28
C TYR A 584 8.92 16.82 16.69
N MET A 585 10.16 17.30 16.90
CA MET A 585 10.79 17.30 18.21
C MET A 585 10.04 18.20 19.21
N ALA A 586 9.55 19.37 18.79
CA ALA A 586 8.75 20.24 19.65
C ALA A 586 7.46 19.54 20.11
N ALA A 587 6.82 18.78 19.23
CA ALA A 587 5.63 17.99 19.54
C ALA A 587 5.93 16.87 20.54
N GLU A 588 6.93 16.02 20.28
CA GLU A 588 7.31 14.92 21.19
C GLU A 588 7.75 15.44 22.57
N ILE A 589 8.46 16.58 22.61
CA ILE A 589 8.84 17.25 23.86
C ILE A 589 7.61 17.76 24.61
N TYR A 590 6.65 18.41 23.92
CA TYR A 590 5.42 18.85 24.57
C TYR A 590 4.65 17.68 25.14
N MET A 591 4.42 16.66 24.29
CA MET A 591 3.71 15.43 24.62
C MET A 591 4.40 14.62 25.71
N HIS A 592 5.65 14.93 26.06
CA HIS A 592 6.40 14.25 27.13
C HIS A 592 6.50 12.74 26.90
N ASN A 593 6.70 12.34 25.64
CA ASN A 593 6.72 10.94 25.24
C ASN A 593 7.99 10.23 25.74
N GLY A 594 7.83 9.40 26.76
CA GLY A 594 8.96 8.70 27.39
C GLY A 594 9.59 7.63 26.51
N ASP A 595 8.85 7.01 25.59
CA ASP A 595 9.39 5.92 24.76
C ASP A 595 10.18 6.45 23.55
N TRP A 596 10.03 7.73 23.21
CA TRP A 596 10.86 8.47 22.26
C TRP A 596 12.15 8.99 22.95
N PRO A 597 13.31 9.25 22.30
CA PRO A 597 13.58 9.34 20.86
C PRO A 597 14.10 8.11 20.11
N ASN A 598 14.56 7.05 20.78
CA ASN A 598 15.07 5.86 20.08
C ASN A 598 14.02 4.73 19.98
N ASN A 599 12.75 5.02 20.19
CA ASN A 599 11.63 4.17 19.78
C ASN A 599 10.56 5.04 19.12
N ASN A 600 9.58 4.42 18.48
CA ASN A 600 8.41 5.06 17.88
C ASN A 600 8.72 6.07 16.77
N VAL A 601 9.92 5.99 16.18
CA VAL A 601 10.31 6.83 15.05
C VAL A 601 9.76 6.25 13.75
N ARG A 602 9.05 7.08 12.99
CA ARG A 602 8.64 6.83 11.61
C ARG A 602 9.11 7.96 10.72
N ALA A 603 9.61 7.61 9.54
CA ALA A 603 10.04 8.58 8.56
C ALA A 603 9.76 8.11 7.14
N TRP A 604 9.56 9.05 6.22
CA TRP A 604 9.47 8.76 4.81
C TRP A 604 10.31 9.75 3.98
N SER A 605 10.69 9.33 2.78
CA SER A 605 11.30 10.18 1.75
C SER A 605 10.84 9.74 0.37
N ALA A 606 11.02 10.60 -0.63
CA ALA A 606 10.73 10.32 -2.03
C ALA A 606 11.63 11.21 -2.93
N PRO A 607 11.73 10.97 -4.24
CA PRO A 607 12.47 11.86 -5.14
C PRO A 607 12.02 13.32 -5.01
N GLY A 608 12.95 14.23 -4.69
CA GLY A 608 12.66 15.65 -4.45
C GLY A 608 12.09 15.97 -3.06
N HIS A 609 11.90 14.97 -2.20
CA HIS A 609 11.37 15.11 -0.85
C HIS A 609 12.37 14.51 0.16
N PRO A 610 13.15 15.34 0.88
CA PRO A 610 14.07 14.85 1.90
C PRO A 610 13.34 14.13 3.03
N TRP A 611 14.08 13.44 3.90
CA TRP A 611 13.50 12.70 5.03
C TRP A 611 12.59 13.58 5.86
N LYS A 612 11.41 13.06 6.17
CA LYS A 612 10.38 13.69 6.97
C LYS A 612 9.94 12.75 8.08
N PHE A 613 9.86 13.26 9.30
CA PHE A 613 9.40 12.55 10.49
C PHE A 613 7.90 12.72 10.73
N MET A 614 7.32 11.67 11.31
CA MET A 614 5.91 11.52 11.61
C MET A 614 5.75 11.13 13.07
N VAL A 615 4.71 11.64 13.76
CA VAL A 615 4.38 11.16 15.11
C VAL A 615 3.69 9.81 15.04
N TYR A 616 4.07 8.90 15.92
CA TYR A 616 3.57 7.53 15.94
C TYR A 616 3.62 6.97 17.36
N ASP A 617 2.58 6.26 17.79
CA ASP A 617 2.50 5.57 19.09
C ASP A 617 2.87 6.49 20.28
N LEU A 618 1.93 7.38 20.61
CA LEU A 618 2.10 8.43 21.62
C LEU A 618 1.65 8.00 23.02
N ASP A 619 1.32 6.72 23.21
CA ASP A 619 0.70 6.17 24.42
C ASP A 619 1.56 6.22 25.69
N HIS A 620 2.86 6.52 25.54
CA HIS A 620 3.80 6.82 26.63
C HIS A 620 4.03 8.32 26.86
N GLY A 621 3.25 9.18 26.22
CA GLY A 621 3.17 10.61 26.49
C GLY A 621 2.08 10.98 27.48
N PHE A 622 1.86 12.28 27.61
CA PHE A 622 0.85 12.89 28.47
C PHE A 622 1.00 12.44 29.93
N ASP A 623 -0.10 11.97 30.51
CA ASP A 623 -0.27 11.64 31.92
C ASP A 623 0.12 10.17 32.23
N TRP A 624 0.82 9.50 31.31
CA TRP A 624 1.24 8.12 31.45
C TRP A 624 2.33 7.97 32.53
N THR A 625 2.17 6.98 33.40
CA THR A 625 3.01 6.77 34.60
C THR A 625 3.70 5.43 34.63
N TRP A 626 3.44 4.55 33.66
CA TRP A 626 4.13 3.27 33.60
C TRP A 626 5.58 3.47 33.15
N GLY A 627 6.50 2.86 33.90
CA GLY A 627 7.92 3.12 33.76
C GLY A 627 8.49 2.69 32.42
N VAL A 628 9.01 3.66 31.66
CA VAL A 628 9.95 3.43 30.57
C VAL A 628 11.34 3.27 31.17
N ASN A 629 12.12 2.31 30.65
CA ASN A 629 13.48 2.01 31.11
C ASN A 629 13.56 1.84 32.65
N ASP A 630 12.89 0.81 33.20
CA ASP A 630 12.86 0.50 34.63
C ASP A 630 12.39 1.65 35.55
N LYS A 631 11.37 2.41 35.09
CA LYS A 631 10.79 3.58 35.79
C LYS A 631 11.73 4.78 35.92
N GLU A 632 12.78 4.83 35.11
CA GLU A 632 13.68 5.99 35.08
C GLU A 632 12.95 7.23 34.54
N PHE A 633 12.13 7.07 33.50
CA PHE A 633 11.27 8.16 33.02
C PHE A 633 10.01 8.29 33.88
N ASN A 634 9.68 9.52 34.26
CA ASN A 634 8.50 9.87 35.04
C ASN A 634 8.12 11.34 34.77
N GLN A 635 6.99 11.78 35.32
CA GLN A 635 6.44 13.13 35.10
C GLN A 635 7.37 14.29 35.52
N GLU A 636 8.41 14.04 36.32
CA GLU A 636 9.45 15.04 36.66
C GLU A 636 10.66 15.04 35.73
N SER A 637 10.69 14.15 34.74
CA SER A 637 11.79 14.06 33.79
C SER A 637 11.82 15.26 32.85
N ASN A 638 13.01 15.88 32.73
CA ASN A 638 13.26 16.91 31.71
C ASN A 638 13.51 16.24 30.35
N MET A 639 12.78 16.65 29.31
CA MET A 639 12.85 16.01 27.99
C MET A 639 14.20 16.20 27.29
N PHE A 640 14.89 17.33 27.47
CA PHE A 640 16.21 17.52 26.87
C PHE A 640 17.26 16.61 27.49
N ALA A 641 17.22 16.43 28.82
CA ALA A 641 18.07 15.46 29.50
C ALA A 641 17.78 14.03 29.01
N TRP A 642 16.49 13.70 28.81
CA TRP A 642 16.06 12.41 28.26
C TRP A 642 16.55 12.17 26.81
N ILE A 643 16.45 13.17 25.94
CA ILE A 643 16.97 13.10 24.56
C ILE A 643 18.48 12.94 24.55
N LYS A 644 19.22 13.77 25.31
CA LYS A 644 20.69 13.74 25.34
C LYS A 644 21.26 12.42 25.83
N LYS A 645 20.52 11.70 26.68
CA LYS A 645 20.91 10.35 27.10
C LYS A 645 20.51 9.25 26.10
N GLY A 646 19.78 9.59 25.05
CA GLY A 646 19.33 8.67 24.03
C GLY A 646 18.11 7.88 24.44
N GLY A 647 17.17 8.49 25.18
CA GLY A 647 16.02 7.83 25.82
C GLY A 647 15.13 6.92 24.93
N GLY A 648 14.18 6.28 25.60
CA GLY A 648 13.29 5.22 25.09
C GLY A 648 13.57 3.89 25.79
N ASN A 649 12.81 2.84 25.46
CA ASN A 649 13.01 1.50 26.01
C ASN A 649 14.31 0.80 25.58
N LYS A 650 14.95 1.27 24.50
CA LYS A 650 16.28 0.83 24.05
C LYS A 650 17.21 2.04 23.90
N PRO A 651 17.80 2.56 25.00
CA PRO A 651 18.61 3.77 24.89
C PRO A 651 19.80 3.62 23.95
N CYS A 652 20.05 4.64 23.11
CA CYS A 652 21.16 4.60 22.15
C CYS A 652 21.74 5.97 21.80
N LYS A 653 23.07 6.02 21.62
CA LYS A 653 23.82 7.20 21.18
C LYS A 653 24.85 6.92 20.09
N ASP A 654 24.86 5.72 19.53
CA ASP A 654 25.87 5.34 18.55
C ASP A 654 25.59 5.98 17.19
N GLU A 655 26.58 5.94 16.29
CA GLU A 655 26.45 6.32 14.88
C GLU A 655 25.33 5.46 14.28
N GLY A 656 24.15 6.04 14.01
CA GLY A 656 22.96 5.31 13.59
C GLY A 656 21.74 5.45 14.51
N CYS A 657 21.85 6.15 15.65
CA CYS A 657 20.74 6.36 16.57
C CYS A 657 20.13 7.76 16.45
N PHE A 658 18.80 7.86 16.56
CA PHE A 658 18.04 9.09 16.30
C PHE A 658 18.50 10.25 17.16
N ALA A 659 18.81 10.00 18.45
CA ALA A 659 19.18 11.05 19.40
C ALA A 659 20.36 11.93 18.93
N ASN A 660 21.22 11.42 18.04
CA ASN A 660 22.31 12.19 17.45
C ASN A 660 21.85 13.34 16.54
N LEU A 661 20.65 13.26 15.96
CA LEU A 661 20.04 14.38 15.23
C LEU A 661 19.95 15.62 16.13
N TYR A 662 19.46 15.47 17.36
CA TYR A 662 19.46 16.57 18.32
C TYR A 662 20.89 16.93 18.77
N ASN A 663 21.63 15.95 19.28
CA ASN A 663 22.92 16.20 19.95
C ASN A 663 23.94 16.90 19.06
N GLN A 664 23.86 16.72 17.74
CA GLN A 664 24.77 17.32 16.78
C GLN A 664 24.19 18.58 16.14
N LEU A 665 22.94 18.56 15.66
CA LEU A 665 22.38 19.72 14.95
C LEU A 665 22.13 20.91 15.86
N ILE A 666 21.85 20.70 17.15
CA ILE A 666 21.64 21.81 18.11
C ILE A 666 22.89 22.68 18.34
N LYS A 667 24.08 22.18 17.96
CA LYS A 667 25.33 22.96 17.99
C LYS A 667 25.39 24.01 16.89
N ASN A 668 24.60 23.85 15.82
CA ASN A 668 24.52 24.83 14.75
C ASN A 668 23.66 26.03 15.19
N PRO A 669 24.17 27.27 15.08
CA PRO A 669 23.44 28.45 15.51
C PRO A 669 22.14 28.69 14.73
N ASP A 670 22.09 28.35 13.43
CA ASP A 670 20.88 28.50 12.62
C ASP A 670 19.82 27.46 12.99
N PHE A 671 20.21 26.18 13.13
CA PHE A 671 19.29 25.15 13.60
C PHE A 671 18.76 25.45 15.00
N LYS A 672 19.64 25.84 15.94
CA LYS A 672 19.24 26.20 17.30
C LYS A 672 18.24 27.35 17.31
N ARG A 673 18.49 28.40 16.54
CA ARG A 673 17.60 29.56 16.39
C ARG A 673 16.24 29.13 15.83
N MET A 674 16.24 28.39 14.73
CA MET A 674 15.05 27.86 14.08
C MET A 674 14.25 26.97 15.03
N PHE A 675 14.90 26.02 15.71
CA PHE A 675 14.27 25.10 16.65
C PHE A 675 13.53 25.85 17.76
N ILE A 676 14.19 26.78 18.44
CA ILE A 676 13.58 27.53 19.54
C ILE A 676 12.37 28.35 19.08
N ASN A 677 12.48 29.06 17.96
CA ASN A 677 11.40 29.93 17.48
C ASN A 677 10.22 29.14 16.89
N ARG A 678 10.48 28.03 16.18
CA ARG A 678 9.42 27.15 15.68
C ARG A 678 8.70 26.45 16.83
N SER A 679 9.43 25.97 17.84
CA SER A 679 8.83 25.44 19.06
C SER A 679 7.92 26.46 19.76
N ALA A 680 8.31 27.73 19.78
CA ALA A 680 7.44 28.78 20.31
C ALA A 680 6.12 28.87 19.51
N VAL A 681 6.13 28.82 18.17
CA VAL A 681 4.89 28.80 17.37
C VAL A 681 4.05 27.55 17.66
N MET A 682 4.70 26.38 17.78
CA MET A 682 4.06 25.12 18.16
C MET A 682 3.32 25.27 19.50
N PHE A 683 3.97 25.80 20.53
CA PHE A 683 3.37 26.00 21.86
C PHE A 683 2.28 27.08 21.88
N ASN A 684 2.35 28.09 21.01
CA ASN A 684 1.27 29.09 20.94
C ASN A 684 0.00 28.57 20.28
N SER A 685 0.13 27.65 19.30
CA SER A 685 -0.95 27.43 18.31
C SER A 685 -1.43 26.00 18.20
N TYR A 686 -0.56 25.03 18.49
CA TYR A 686 -0.81 23.61 18.20
C TYR A 686 -0.73 22.77 19.47
N THR A 687 0.41 22.78 20.15
CA THR A 687 0.69 21.93 21.32
C THR A 687 0.62 22.77 22.60
N ASN A 688 -0.60 22.98 23.10
CA ASN A 688 -0.90 23.67 24.37
C ASN A 688 -2.20 23.18 24.99
N GLY A 689 -2.38 23.47 26.29
CA GLY A 689 -3.54 23.02 27.08
C GLY A 689 -4.87 23.44 26.49
N LYS A 690 -4.96 24.66 25.94
CA LYS A 690 -6.18 25.15 25.28
C LYS A 690 -6.56 24.33 24.06
N ASN A 691 -5.59 23.98 23.21
CA ASN A 691 -5.87 23.18 22.02
C ASN A 691 -6.13 21.70 22.38
N VAL A 692 -5.43 21.16 23.38
CA VAL A 692 -5.73 19.84 23.97
C VAL A 692 -7.19 19.80 24.42
N GLU A 693 -7.64 20.75 25.22
CA GLU A 693 -9.04 20.82 25.68
C GLU A 693 -10.04 20.87 24.53
N LYS A 694 -9.78 21.72 23.53
CA LYS A 694 -10.63 21.82 22.33
C LYS A 694 -10.75 20.48 21.60
N ILE A 695 -9.63 19.80 21.35
CA ILE A 695 -9.62 18.55 20.58
C ILE A 695 -10.21 17.40 21.40
N VAL A 696 -9.87 17.29 22.69
CA VAL A 696 -10.47 16.31 23.61
C VAL A 696 -11.99 16.43 23.60
N ASN A 697 -12.53 17.63 23.80
CA ASN A 697 -13.98 17.84 23.81
C ASN A 697 -14.61 17.46 22.46
N SER A 698 -13.94 17.77 21.34
CA SER A 698 -14.40 17.37 20.01
C SER A 698 -14.44 15.86 19.84
N MET A 699 -13.36 15.14 20.18
CA MET A 699 -13.28 13.69 20.00
C MET A 699 -14.27 12.95 20.91
N VAL A 700 -14.30 13.29 22.20
CA VAL A 700 -15.24 12.67 23.16
C VAL A 700 -16.69 12.85 22.73
N SER A 701 -17.04 14.00 22.14
CA SER A 701 -18.43 14.25 21.67
C SER A 701 -18.90 13.30 20.57
N THR A 702 -17.98 12.60 19.89
CA THR A 702 -18.30 11.61 18.85
C THR A 702 -18.56 10.21 19.40
N ILE A 703 -18.30 9.98 20.69
CA ILE A 703 -18.43 8.68 21.33
C ILE A 703 -19.73 8.65 22.13
N ASP A 704 -20.66 7.76 21.76
CA ASP A 704 -21.92 7.63 22.49
C ASP A 704 -21.69 7.01 23.88
N LYS A 705 -22.26 7.62 24.92
CA LYS A 705 -22.07 7.19 26.31
C LYS A 705 -22.57 5.77 26.58
N ALA A 706 -23.69 5.37 25.99
CA ALA A 706 -24.23 4.02 26.16
C ALA A 706 -23.32 2.99 25.48
N GLU A 707 -22.72 3.34 24.34
CA GLU A 707 -21.71 2.49 23.69
C GLU A 707 -20.42 2.39 24.51
N MET A 708 -19.98 3.47 25.17
CA MET A 708 -18.86 3.39 26.12
C MET A 708 -19.17 2.45 27.29
N ASP A 709 -20.38 2.54 27.84
CA ASP A 709 -20.83 1.65 28.92
C ASP A 709 -20.85 0.19 28.47
N ARG A 710 -21.35 -0.09 27.26
CA ARG A 710 -21.37 -1.42 26.65
C ARG A 710 -19.96 -1.97 26.42
N ASP A 711 -19.04 -1.15 25.90
CA ASP A 711 -17.66 -1.54 25.63
C ASP A 711 -16.88 -1.84 26.93
N LEU A 712 -17.01 -0.97 27.94
CA LEU A 712 -16.40 -1.16 29.26
C LEU A 712 -17.01 -2.38 29.97
N ALA A 713 -18.32 -2.60 29.86
CA ALA A 713 -18.98 -3.76 30.44
C ALA A 713 -18.46 -5.08 29.84
N LYS A 714 -18.14 -5.09 28.53
CA LYS A 714 -17.63 -6.27 27.83
C LYS A 714 -16.14 -6.53 28.09
N PHE A 715 -15.30 -5.50 27.95
CA PHE A 715 -13.85 -5.66 27.95
C PHE A 715 -13.17 -5.32 29.28
N LYS A 716 -13.92 -4.78 30.25
CA LYS A 716 -13.48 -4.48 31.61
C LYS A 716 -12.18 -3.67 31.65
N GLN A 717 -12.05 -2.71 30.73
CA GLN A 717 -10.86 -1.87 30.57
C GLN A 717 -10.54 -1.11 31.86
N ASP A 718 -11.59 -0.62 32.52
CA ASP A 718 -11.61 0.10 33.80
C ASP A 718 -11.35 -0.75 35.05
N GLN A 719 -11.18 -2.07 34.89
CA GLN A 719 -10.90 -3.02 35.97
C GLN A 719 -9.52 -3.67 35.86
N LYS A 720 -8.71 -3.27 34.87
CA LYS A 720 -7.36 -3.81 34.68
C LYS A 720 -6.34 -3.13 35.61
N TYR A 721 -5.28 -3.87 35.93
CA TYR A 721 -4.39 -3.64 37.08
C TYR A 721 -3.43 -2.42 36.99
N TYR A 722 -3.34 -1.74 35.84
CA TYR A 722 -2.43 -0.60 35.65
C TYR A 722 -3.24 0.65 35.34
N THR A 723 -2.96 1.71 36.11
CA THR A 723 -3.63 3.00 36.03
C THR A 723 -2.66 4.05 35.51
N ASN A 724 -3.14 4.98 34.70
CA ASN A 724 -2.44 6.25 34.45
C ASN A 724 -2.49 7.14 35.71
N SER A 725 -2.02 8.38 35.65
CA SER A 725 -2.11 9.32 36.78
C SER A 725 -3.53 9.84 37.05
N CYS A 726 -4.55 9.32 36.39
CA CYS A 726 -5.94 9.75 36.55
C CYS A 726 -6.54 9.18 37.84
N PRO A 727 -6.86 10.01 38.86
CA PRO A 727 -7.47 9.54 40.10
C PRO A 727 -8.98 9.25 39.94
N ASP A 728 -9.60 9.70 38.84
CA ASP A 728 -11.02 9.54 38.56
C ASP A 728 -11.32 8.16 37.94
N ASN A 729 -12.46 7.55 38.30
CA ASN A 729 -13.04 6.35 37.66
C ASN A 729 -12.09 5.13 37.53
N ASN A 730 -11.40 4.74 38.60
CA ASN A 730 -10.48 3.59 38.59
C ASN A 730 -9.38 3.65 37.50
N GLY A 731 -9.02 4.84 37.02
CA GLY A 731 -7.96 5.03 36.02
C GLY A 731 -8.43 5.04 34.56
N PHE A 732 -9.74 4.95 34.26
CA PHE A 732 -10.29 5.12 32.92
C PHE A 732 -11.01 6.47 32.75
N SER A 733 -10.43 7.39 31.99
CA SER A 733 -10.99 8.70 31.70
C SER A 733 -12.00 8.64 30.55
N ARG A 734 -13.27 8.88 30.88
CA ARG A 734 -14.39 8.88 29.92
C ARG A 734 -14.53 10.19 29.16
N ASP A 735 -14.14 11.31 29.77
CA ASP A 735 -14.34 12.67 29.24
C ASP A 735 -13.03 13.43 28.98
N GLY A 736 -11.89 12.72 29.13
CA GLY A 736 -10.56 13.28 28.98
C GLY A 736 -10.19 14.33 30.03
N SER A 737 -10.86 14.38 31.19
CA SER A 737 -10.57 15.33 32.28
C SER A 737 -9.09 15.36 32.66
N CYS A 738 -8.47 14.18 32.74
CA CYS A 738 -7.07 14.00 33.13
C CYS A 738 -6.09 14.56 32.08
N LEU A 739 -6.36 14.36 30.79
CA LEU A 739 -5.58 14.94 29.70
C LEU A 739 -5.65 16.47 29.72
N LYS A 740 -6.84 17.03 29.92
CA LYS A 740 -7.05 18.49 30.02
C LYS A 740 -6.28 19.08 31.19
N LYS A 741 -6.35 18.44 32.36
CA LYS A 741 -5.60 18.88 33.54
C LYS A 741 -4.10 18.80 33.31
N TRP A 742 -3.61 17.65 32.84
CA TRP A 742 -2.18 17.43 32.59
C TRP A 742 -1.62 18.47 31.61
N ALA A 743 -2.33 18.76 30.52
CA ALA A 743 -1.86 19.69 29.51
C ALA A 743 -1.74 21.13 30.04
N ASN A 744 -2.67 21.56 30.90
CA ASN A 744 -2.57 22.86 31.59
C ASN A 744 -1.35 22.92 32.52
N ASP A 745 -1.02 21.82 33.20
CA ASP A 745 0.16 21.72 34.06
C ASP A 745 1.47 21.64 33.23
N ARG A 746 1.42 21.07 32.01
CA ARG A 746 2.56 20.93 31.10
C ARG A 746 3.00 22.24 30.45
N ASP A 747 2.04 23.13 30.11
CA ASP A 747 2.31 24.40 29.42
C ASP A 747 3.42 25.24 30.06
N PRO A 748 3.42 25.54 31.37
CA PRO A 748 4.53 26.28 31.99
C PRO A 748 5.82 25.46 32.09
N LYS A 749 5.73 24.13 32.26
CA LYS A 749 6.90 23.25 32.44
C LYS A 749 7.73 23.13 31.17
N VAL A 750 7.08 22.97 30.00
CA VAL A 750 7.82 22.90 28.73
C VAL A 750 8.55 24.21 28.42
N LEU A 751 7.97 25.36 28.76
CA LEU A 751 8.63 26.66 28.57
C LEU A 751 9.85 26.79 29.50
N GLN A 752 9.75 26.32 30.74
CA GLN A 752 10.86 26.28 31.68
C GLN A 752 11.99 25.38 31.18
N GLU A 753 11.69 24.18 30.66
CA GLU A 753 12.69 23.26 30.11
C GLU A 753 13.49 23.90 28.96
N TYR A 754 12.85 24.68 28.08
CA TYR A 754 13.53 25.44 27.03
C TYR A 754 14.39 26.59 27.59
N GLN A 755 13.91 27.29 28.61
CA GLN A 755 14.68 28.35 29.25
C GLN A 755 15.96 27.82 29.90
N GLU A 756 15.86 26.69 30.59
CA GLU A 756 17.00 26.02 31.23
C GLU A 756 18.00 25.46 30.21
N GLU A 757 17.51 24.77 29.18
CA GLU A 757 18.36 24.15 28.15
C GLU A 757 19.16 25.19 27.34
N PHE A 758 18.55 26.35 27.06
CA PHE A 758 19.13 27.33 26.13
C PHE A 758 19.56 28.65 26.78
N GLY A 759 19.34 28.83 28.09
CA GLY A 759 19.68 30.06 28.83
C GLY A 759 18.83 31.27 28.43
N LEU A 760 17.53 31.08 28.22
CA LEU A 760 16.62 32.10 27.67
C LEU A 760 15.99 32.95 28.79
N SER A 761 15.77 34.25 28.52
CA SER A 761 15.37 35.23 29.54
C SER A 761 13.85 35.35 29.77
N GLY A 762 13.08 34.27 29.59
CA GLY A 762 11.62 34.30 29.60
C GLY A 762 10.97 34.36 28.21
N THR A 763 9.66 34.62 28.15
CA THR A 763 8.93 34.84 26.89
C THR A 763 8.38 36.26 26.78
N VAL A 764 8.36 36.83 25.58
CA VAL A 764 7.84 38.16 25.25
C VAL A 764 6.77 38.09 24.15
N SER A 765 5.83 39.04 24.15
CA SER A 765 4.75 39.09 23.16
C SER A 765 5.22 39.75 21.87
N VAL A 766 5.12 39.06 20.73
CA VAL A 766 5.49 39.58 19.39
C VAL A 766 4.33 39.42 18.41
N SER A 767 4.14 40.42 17.56
CA SER A 767 3.22 40.38 16.43
C SER A 767 4.00 40.29 15.11
N ILE A 768 3.63 39.33 14.26
CA ILE A 768 4.23 39.12 12.94
C ILE A 768 3.09 39.03 11.94
N GLY A 769 3.17 39.76 10.83
CA GLY A 769 2.11 39.68 9.82
C GLY A 769 2.48 40.25 8.46
N ALA A 770 1.48 40.29 7.58
CA ALA A 770 1.58 40.83 6.24
C ALA A 770 0.41 41.78 5.93
N THR A 771 0.66 42.79 5.11
CA THR A 771 -0.37 43.63 4.47
C THR A 771 -0.18 43.57 2.95
N GLY A 772 -1.26 43.41 2.19
CA GLY A 772 -1.22 43.17 0.74
C GLY A 772 -1.17 41.67 0.41
N ASN A 773 -0.78 41.33 -0.82
CA ASN A 773 -0.76 39.95 -1.32
C ASN A 773 0.62 39.31 -1.09
N GLY A 774 0.78 38.68 0.06
CA GLY A 774 2.00 37.94 0.39
C GLY A 774 1.95 37.33 1.79
N THR A 775 2.98 36.57 2.12
CA THR A 775 3.10 35.82 3.38
C THR A 775 4.43 36.11 4.06
N VAL A 776 4.45 36.10 5.39
CA VAL A 776 5.71 36.07 6.17
C VAL A 776 6.00 34.64 6.60
N LEU A 777 7.21 34.18 6.31
CA LEU A 777 7.77 32.97 6.88
C LEU A 777 8.65 33.33 8.07
N MET A 778 8.49 32.62 9.18
CA MET A 778 9.34 32.73 10.37
C MET A 778 10.17 31.45 10.46
N GLU A 779 11.49 31.56 10.31
CA GLU A 779 12.41 30.40 10.25
C GLU A 779 11.92 29.32 9.26
N GLY A 780 11.54 29.78 8.07
CA GLY A 780 10.96 28.95 7.01
C GLY A 780 9.53 28.43 7.25
N MET A 781 8.95 28.67 8.43
CA MET A 781 7.60 28.24 8.80
C MET A 781 6.55 29.23 8.32
N LYS A 782 5.47 28.76 7.67
CA LYS A 782 4.26 29.57 7.49
C LYS A 782 3.54 29.70 8.84
N LEU A 783 3.25 30.93 9.23
CA LEU A 783 2.55 31.18 10.49
C LEU A 783 1.06 30.78 10.42
N PRO A 784 0.43 30.40 11.56
CA PRO A 784 -0.97 29.92 11.59
C PRO A 784 -2.01 30.94 11.13
N SER A 785 -1.67 32.24 11.11
CA SER A 785 -2.51 33.31 10.58
C SER A 785 -1.66 34.39 9.91
N ALA A 786 -2.27 35.16 9.01
CA ALA A 786 -1.60 36.27 8.31
C ALA A 786 -1.19 37.43 9.21
N SER A 787 -1.77 37.52 10.41
CA SER A 787 -1.39 38.44 11.49
C SER A 787 -1.32 37.66 12.78
N PHE A 788 -0.18 37.01 12.98
CA PHE A 788 0.09 36.16 14.13
C PHE A 788 0.56 37.00 15.32
N LYS A 789 0.01 36.73 16.50
CA LYS A 789 0.48 37.27 17.77
C LYS A 789 0.75 36.12 18.71
N GLY A 790 1.98 36.01 19.21
CA GLY A 790 2.42 34.90 20.04
C GLY A 790 3.52 35.29 21.02
N LYS A 791 3.76 34.39 21.98
CA LYS A 791 4.87 34.48 22.93
C LYS A 791 6.11 33.80 22.37
N PHE A 792 7.22 34.52 22.29
CA PHE A 792 8.51 34.02 21.83
C PHE A 792 9.56 34.14 22.93
N PHE A 793 10.57 33.27 22.93
CA PHE A 793 11.63 33.34 23.94
C PHE A 793 12.53 34.57 23.73
N GLY A 794 12.84 35.27 24.83
CA GLY A 794 13.83 36.35 24.84
C GLY A 794 15.26 35.80 24.81
N GLY A 795 16.19 36.59 24.26
CA GLY A 795 17.61 36.22 24.18
C GLY A 795 18.03 35.43 22.93
N VAL A 796 17.08 35.12 22.04
CA VAL A 796 17.34 34.49 20.74
C VAL A 796 16.71 35.32 19.63
N LYS A 797 17.44 35.58 18.54
CA LYS A 797 16.89 36.27 17.35
C LYS A 797 15.94 35.34 16.59
N MET A 798 15.13 35.88 15.68
CA MET A 798 14.34 35.09 14.72
C MET A 798 14.55 35.62 13.30
N GLU A 799 14.61 34.73 12.32
CA GLU A 799 14.61 35.07 10.90
C GLU A 799 13.17 35.25 10.40
N LEU A 800 12.90 36.40 9.77
CA LEU A 800 11.66 36.70 9.07
C LEU A 800 11.94 36.89 7.59
N LYS A 801 11.16 36.20 6.75
CA LYS A 801 11.22 36.31 5.29
C LYS A 801 9.85 36.67 4.73
N ALA A 802 9.77 37.80 4.04
CA ALA A 802 8.61 38.20 3.27
C ALA A 802 8.61 37.48 1.91
N VAL A 803 7.51 36.80 1.59
CA VAL A 803 7.32 36.06 0.33
C VAL A 803 6.11 36.67 -0.40
N PRO A 804 6.32 37.41 -1.50
CA PRO A 804 5.22 37.98 -2.27
C PRO A 804 4.45 36.87 -2.99
N ASP A 805 3.12 37.03 -3.07
CA ASP A 805 2.30 36.19 -3.95
C ASP A 805 2.53 36.56 -5.42
N ALA A 806 2.01 35.75 -6.34
CA ALA A 806 2.15 36.01 -7.77
C ALA A 806 1.60 37.40 -8.14
N GLY A 807 2.46 38.24 -8.73
CA GLY A 807 2.12 39.61 -9.15
C GLY A 807 2.30 40.68 -8.06
N ALA A 808 2.68 40.30 -6.84
CA ALA A 808 2.96 41.24 -5.76
C ALA A 808 4.46 41.51 -5.61
N VAL A 809 4.81 42.64 -4.99
CA VAL A 809 6.21 42.99 -4.67
C VAL A 809 6.33 43.35 -3.18
N PHE A 810 7.34 42.78 -2.53
CA PHE A 810 7.71 43.20 -1.18
C PHE A 810 8.35 44.59 -1.20
N THR A 811 7.77 45.53 -0.44
CA THR A 811 8.17 46.95 -0.42
C THR A 811 8.89 47.38 0.85
N GLY A 812 8.88 46.56 1.90
CA GLY A 812 9.51 46.85 3.18
C GLY A 812 8.70 46.38 4.38
N TRP A 813 9.27 46.51 5.57
CA TRP A 813 8.65 46.16 6.84
C TRP A 813 7.96 47.37 7.49
N SER A 814 7.12 47.14 8.50
CA SER A 814 6.40 48.19 9.25
C SER A 814 7.32 49.20 9.93
N ASP A 815 8.52 48.78 10.29
CA ASP A 815 9.57 49.58 10.93
C ASP A 815 10.50 50.28 9.92
N GLY A 816 10.21 50.19 8.61
CA GLY A 816 10.95 50.87 7.54
C GLY A 816 12.18 50.13 7.01
N VAL A 817 12.51 48.95 7.57
CA VAL A 817 13.60 48.11 7.05
C VAL A 817 13.19 47.45 5.73
N THR A 818 14.14 47.27 4.81
CA THR A 818 13.91 46.64 3.49
C THR A 818 14.64 45.30 3.31
N ASP A 819 15.49 44.90 4.25
CA ASP A 819 16.18 43.60 4.21
C ASP A 819 15.18 42.44 4.22
N ASN A 820 15.41 41.46 3.36
CA ASN A 820 14.58 40.26 3.23
C ASN A 820 15.40 39.08 2.68
N PRO A 821 15.63 37.99 3.44
CA PRO A 821 15.21 37.80 4.84
C PRO A 821 15.93 38.75 5.80
N ARG A 822 15.42 38.89 7.03
CA ARG A 822 16.06 39.67 8.11
C ARG A 822 16.02 38.94 9.45
N LEU A 823 17.03 39.18 10.29
CA LEU A 823 17.03 38.77 11.68
C LEU A 823 16.47 39.87 12.58
N VAL A 824 15.56 39.52 13.48
CA VAL A 824 14.97 40.43 14.46
C VAL A 824 15.09 39.87 15.87
N SER A 825 15.21 40.76 16.86
CA SER A 825 15.17 40.36 18.26
C SER A 825 13.73 40.45 18.78
N PRO A 826 13.18 39.38 19.37
CA PRO A 826 11.91 39.45 20.07
C PRO A 826 12.05 40.35 21.31
N THR A 827 11.31 41.45 21.32
CA THR A 827 11.12 42.31 22.49
C THR A 827 9.62 42.44 22.77
N ASP A 828 9.24 42.68 24.02
CA ASP A 828 7.83 42.73 24.38
C ASP A 828 7.09 43.86 23.64
N GLY A 829 5.98 43.51 22.99
CA GLY A 829 5.20 44.41 22.15
C GLY A 829 5.78 44.67 20.75
N ALA A 830 6.87 44.00 20.35
CA ALA A 830 7.43 44.15 19.00
C ALA A 830 6.40 43.74 17.92
N SER A 831 6.40 44.47 16.80
CA SER A 831 5.52 44.21 15.67
C SER A 831 6.27 44.29 14.34
N PHE A 832 6.26 43.20 13.59
CA PHE A 832 6.92 43.06 12.30
C PHE A 832 5.88 42.74 11.23
N THR A 833 5.52 43.72 10.42
CA THR A 833 4.54 43.54 9.33
C THR A 833 5.20 43.76 7.98
N ALA A 834 5.23 42.74 7.11
CA ALA A 834 5.69 42.87 5.74
C ALA A 834 4.65 43.58 4.87
N LYS A 835 5.08 44.53 4.04
CA LYS A 835 4.22 45.29 3.13
C LYS A 835 4.40 44.81 1.69
N PHE A 836 3.32 44.36 1.08
CA PHE A 836 3.25 43.95 -0.32
C PHE A 836 2.38 44.93 -1.12
N GLN A 837 2.79 45.23 -2.35
CA GLN A 837 2.04 46.05 -3.31
C GLN A 837 1.68 45.25 -4.55
#